data_AF-A0A1S3F5K5-F1
#
_entry.id   AF-A0A1S3F5K5-F1
#
_cell.length_a   1.000
_cell.length_b   1.000
_cell.length_c   1.000
_cell.angle_alpha   90.00
_cell.angle_beta   90.00
_cell.angle_gamma   90.00
#
_symmetry.space_group_name_H-M   'P 1'
#
loop_
_entity.id
_entity.type
_entity.pdbx_description
1 polymer ?
#
loop_
_entity_poly.entity_id
_entity_poly.type
_entity_poly.pdbx_seq_one_letter_code
_entity_poly.pdbx_strand_id
1 'polypeptide(L)'
;MMKFRFRRQGADPQREKLKQELFAFNKTVEHGFPNQPSALAFDPELRIMAIGTRSGAVKIYGAPGVEFTGLHRDTATVTQMHFLYGRGRLLTLLDDNSLHLWEIIHHNGCAHLEEALSFQPPSRPSFDSASTPASLTRITVVLLVADGDTAVLGTEGGSIFFLDVTTLTLFEGQALHPDEVLRSVPEDYRCGKALGPVESLQRHLQDPNKILIGYSRGLLVIWNQTTRCVDHVFLGNQLESLCWGRGGGTIISSHSDGSYAIWSTETGSPSTLQPTVATTPYGPFPCKAINKILWLNCESGGHFIIFSGGMPRASYGDRHCVSVMRAETLVTLDFTSRIIDFFTVHNTRPDDEFDDPQALAVLLEEELVVLDLQTPGWPAVPAPYLAPLHSSAITCSAHVANVPSKLWARIVSAGEQQSPQSTSSASSWPITGGRNLALEPAQRGLLLTGHEDGTVRFWDASGVALRPLYKLSTAGLFQTDCEHADSLAQAAEDDWPPFRKVGCFDPYSDDPRLGVQKVALCKYTAQMVVAGTAGQVLILELSDVPAEQAVSVSNVDLLQDREGFTWKGHERLSPRTGPLPWPAGFQPQVLVQCLPPAAVTAVTLHAEWSLVAFGTSHGFGLFDYQRKSPVLARCTLHPNDSLAMEGPLSRVKSLKKSLRQSFRRIRKSRVSGKKRAANANSKLQEANAQLAEQACPHDVEMTPVQRRIEPRSADDSLSGVVRCLYFADTFLRDATHHGPTMWAGTNSGSVFAYALEVPAVTAGGEKRPEQAVEAVLGKEVQLMHRAPVVAIAVLDGRGRPLPEPYEASRDLAQAPDMQGGHAVLIASEEQFKVFTLPKVSAKTKFKLTAHEGCRVRKVALATFTSVACEDYAETCLACLTNLGDVHVFSVPGLRPQVHYSCIRKEDISGIASCVFTRHGQGFYLISPSEFERFSLSARNITEPLCDLNISWSHYARRTRLQESPKLSQANGTPSIILAPQSRDGSPDPAYSKGADTPELPEATLSPMSIDSATSGDTTLDTTGDVTVEDVKDFLGSSEESEKNLRNLAEDEARACTILIK
;
A
#
# COMPACT_ATOMS: atom_id res chain seq x y z
N MET A 1 -37.98 -22.30 34.45
CA MET A 1 -37.21 -21.05 34.27
C MET A 1 -36.11 -21.01 35.34
N MET A 2 -34.91 -21.55 35.05
CA MET A 2 -33.75 -21.48 35.95
C MET A 2 -32.83 -20.35 35.48
N LYS A 3 -32.63 -19.33 36.33
CA LYS A 3 -31.68 -18.24 36.10
C LYS A 3 -30.25 -18.78 36.23
N PHE A 4 -29.53 -18.91 35.12
CA PHE A 4 -28.08 -19.08 35.15
C PHE A 4 -27.44 -17.78 35.66
N ARG A 5 -27.07 -17.75 36.95
CA ARG A 5 -26.13 -16.76 37.49
C ARG A 5 -24.77 -17.04 36.86
N PHE A 6 -24.28 -16.13 36.02
CA PHE A 6 -22.86 -16.08 35.67
C PHE A 6 -22.08 -15.83 36.97
N ARG A 7 -21.48 -16.86 37.55
CA ARG A 7 -20.35 -16.68 38.46
C ARG A 7 -19.28 -15.94 37.66
N ARG A 8 -18.91 -14.72 38.06
CA ARG A 8 -17.59 -14.16 37.72
C ARG A 8 -16.59 -15.20 38.22
N GLN A 9 -15.99 -15.98 37.31
CA GLN A 9 -14.85 -16.81 37.67
C GLN A 9 -13.75 -15.84 38.09
N GLY A 10 -13.22 -15.99 39.32
CA GLY A 10 -12.03 -15.27 39.73
C GLY A 10 -10.92 -15.49 38.71
N ALA A 11 -10.08 -14.48 38.50
CA ALA A 11 -8.93 -14.59 37.61
C ALA A 11 -8.08 -15.78 38.05
N ASP A 12 -8.05 -16.84 37.24
CA ASP A 12 -7.14 -17.96 37.45
C ASP A 12 -5.74 -17.49 37.05
N PRO A 13 -4.82 -17.27 38.01
CA PRO A 13 -3.50 -16.72 37.72
C PRO A 13 -2.69 -17.63 36.78
N GLN A 14 -2.95 -18.94 36.77
CA GLN A 14 -2.29 -19.85 35.83
C GLN A 14 -2.77 -19.63 34.39
N ARG A 15 -4.07 -19.35 34.19
CA ARG A 15 -4.60 -19.06 32.85
C ARG A 15 -4.10 -17.72 32.32
N GLU A 16 -3.99 -16.69 33.17
CA GLU A 16 -3.45 -15.39 32.74
C GLU A 16 -1.97 -15.48 32.36
N LYS A 17 -1.17 -16.25 33.10
CA LYS A 17 0.21 -16.55 32.71
C LYS A 17 0.26 -17.24 31.35
N LEU A 18 -0.57 -18.26 31.14
CA LEU A 18 -0.62 -18.99 29.87
C LEU A 18 -1.04 -18.09 28.69
N LYS A 19 -1.95 -17.13 28.91
CA LYS A 19 -2.30 -16.15 27.87
C LYS A 19 -1.11 -15.31 27.44
N GLN A 20 -0.28 -14.86 28.38
CA GLN A 20 0.95 -14.11 28.07
C GLN A 20 1.98 -14.96 27.32
N GLU A 21 1.97 -16.28 27.55
CA GLU A 21 2.84 -17.21 26.83
C GLU A 21 2.38 -17.52 25.41
N LEU A 22 1.08 -17.37 25.11
CA LEU A 22 0.48 -17.70 23.81
C LEU A 22 0.28 -16.47 22.93
N PHE A 23 -0.15 -15.35 23.53
CA PHE A 23 -0.66 -14.18 22.82
C PHE A 23 0.16 -12.92 23.11
N ALA A 24 0.59 -12.25 22.05
CA ALA A 24 1.14 -10.91 22.09
C ALA A 24 0.70 -10.19 20.82
N PHE A 25 0.35 -8.90 20.92
CA PHE A 25 0.01 -8.10 19.76
C PHE A 25 1.13 -7.16 19.38
N ASN A 26 1.65 -7.33 18.17
CA ASN A 26 2.70 -6.50 17.60
C ASN A 26 2.36 -6.22 16.14
N LYS A 27 2.32 -4.95 15.76
CA LYS A 27 2.59 -4.56 14.37
C LYS A 27 4.09 -4.72 14.15
N THR A 28 4.50 -5.29 13.03
CA THR A 28 5.86 -5.86 12.92
C THR A 28 6.67 -5.24 11.78
N VAL A 29 6.14 -5.26 10.57
CA VAL A 29 6.83 -4.77 9.37
C VAL A 29 5.81 -4.38 8.31
N GLU A 30 6.15 -3.36 7.53
CA GLU A 30 5.38 -2.89 6.38
C GLU A 30 6.01 -3.46 5.09
N HIS A 31 5.18 -4.02 4.21
CA HIS A 31 5.59 -4.68 2.98
C HIS A 31 4.97 -3.96 1.78
N GLY A 32 5.80 -3.50 0.85
CA GLY A 32 5.35 -2.87 -0.39
C GLY A 32 6.01 -1.52 -0.62
N PHE A 33 5.35 -0.66 -1.40
CA PHE A 33 5.90 0.64 -1.81
C PHE A 33 5.25 1.82 -1.04
N PRO A 34 6.04 2.69 -0.37
CA PRO A 34 5.56 3.85 0.39
C PRO A 34 4.51 4.67 -0.33
N ASN A 35 3.35 4.84 0.29
CA ASN A 35 2.29 5.64 -0.30
C ASN A 35 2.65 7.13 -0.28
N GLN A 36 2.50 7.78 -1.45
CA GLN A 36 2.79 9.21 -1.65
C GLN A 36 4.21 9.61 -1.20
N PRO A 37 5.25 9.03 -1.83
CA PRO A 37 6.61 9.49 -1.61
C PRO A 37 6.74 10.95 -2.04
N SER A 38 7.61 11.69 -1.36
CA SER A 38 7.79 13.13 -1.56
C SER A 38 9.25 13.57 -1.57
N ALA A 39 10.17 12.77 -1.03
CA ALA A 39 11.60 13.06 -1.05
C ALA A 39 12.42 11.76 -1.18
N LEU A 40 13.64 11.88 -1.70
CA LEU A 40 14.60 10.80 -1.87
C LEU A 40 16.00 11.26 -1.42
N ALA A 41 16.78 10.38 -0.81
CA ALA A 41 18.19 10.60 -0.54
C ALA A 41 18.98 9.29 -0.59
N PHE A 42 20.28 9.39 -0.83
CA PHE A 42 21.20 8.24 -0.87
C PHE A 42 22.50 8.57 -0.15
N ASP A 43 22.96 7.65 0.70
CA ASP A 43 24.30 7.68 1.29
C ASP A 43 25.21 6.74 0.49
N PRO A 44 26.17 7.26 -0.30
CA PRO A 44 27.08 6.47 -1.10
C PRO A 44 28.12 5.69 -0.29
N GLU A 45 28.47 6.13 0.92
CA GLU A 45 29.44 5.45 1.79
C GLU A 45 28.80 4.26 2.50
N LEU A 46 27.62 4.47 3.08
CA LEU A 46 26.86 3.41 3.76
C LEU A 46 26.04 2.56 2.77
N ARG A 47 25.85 3.02 1.53
CA ARG A 47 25.02 2.41 0.49
C ARG A 47 23.57 2.16 0.92
N ILE A 48 23.00 3.14 1.60
CA ILE A 48 21.59 3.14 2.05
C ILE A 48 20.82 4.26 1.36
N MET A 49 19.52 4.04 1.16
CA MET A 49 18.60 4.99 0.53
C MET A 49 17.49 5.36 1.50
N ALA A 50 17.10 6.63 1.56
CA ALA A 50 15.95 7.10 2.32
C ALA A 50 14.82 7.55 1.39
N ILE A 51 13.57 7.25 1.78
CA ILE A 51 12.34 7.74 1.16
C ILE A 51 11.53 8.49 2.23
N GLY A 52 11.20 9.74 1.93
CA GLY A 52 10.29 10.57 2.72
C GLY A 52 8.89 10.54 2.12
N THR A 53 7.84 10.63 2.96
CA THR A 53 6.44 10.66 2.50
C THR A 53 5.72 11.94 2.87
N ARG A 54 4.58 12.19 2.22
CA ARG A 54 3.67 13.30 2.58
C ARG A 54 3.04 13.19 3.97
N SER A 55 3.09 12.00 4.58
CA SER A 55 2.60 11.78 5.93
C SER A 55 3.68 11.99 7.00
N GLY A 56 4.87 12.45 6.63
CA GLY A 56 5.98 12.64 7.56
C GLY A 56 6.75 11.37 7.90
N ALA A 57 6.57 10.27 7.15
CA ALA A 57 7.36 9.06 7.39
C ALA A 57 8.73 9.15 6.70
N VAL A 58 9.76 8.63 7.37
CA VAL A 58 11.12 8.47 6.85
C VAL A 58 11.44 6.98 6.86
N LYS A 59 11.69 6.41 5.68
CA LYS A 59 12.01 4.99 5.53
C LYS A 59 13.37 4.81 4.87
N ILE A 60 14.29 4.15 5.55
CA ILE A 60 15.66 3.91 5.10
C ILE A 60 15.81 2.44 4.71
N TYR A 61 16.42 2.16 3.56
CA TYR A 61 16.60 0.82 3.00
C TYR A 61 18.06 0.57 2.63
N GLY A 62 18.55 -0.63 2.94
CA GLY A 62 19.88 -1.12 2.59
C GLY A 62 19.82 -2.47 1.86
N ALA A 63 20.71 -3.40 2.19
CA ALA A 63 20.63 -4.77 1.72
C ALA A 63 19.27 -5.41 2.09
N PRO A 64 18.80 -6.44 1.36
CA PRO A 64 17.51 -7.08 1.66
C PRO A 64 17.36 -7.52 3.13
N GLY A 65 16.36 -6.95 3.82
CA GLY A 65 16.11 -7.15 5.26
C GLY A 65 16.70 -6.06 6.17
N VAL A 66 17.42 -5.09 5.61
CA VAL A 66 17.90 -3.88 6.30
C VAL A 66 16.94 -2.75 5.99
N GLU A 67 16.08 -2.42 6.95
CA GLU A 67 15.14 -1.31 6.85
C GLU A 67 14.96 -0.61 8.20
N PHE A 68 14.78 0.70 8.15
CA PHE A 68 14.48 1.53 9.31
C PHE A 68 13.32 2.46 8.99
N THR A 69 12.41 2.65 9.94
CA THR A 69 11.25 3.52 9.77
C THR A 69 11.16 4.47 10.94
N GLY A 70 11.06 5.77 10.65
CA GLY A 70 10.79 6.85 11.59
C GLY A 70 9.57 7.65 11.15
N LEU A 71 8.91 8.30 12.09
CA LEU A 71 7.77 9.17 11.83
C LEU A 71 7.99 10.50 12.56
N HIS A 72 7.92 11.61 11.83
CA HIS A 72 7.94 12.93 12.45
C HIS A 72 6.74 13.09 13.39
N ARG A 73 6.91 13.87 14.47
CA ARG A 73 5.85 14.08 15.47
C ARG A 73 4.63 14.77 14.87
N ASP A 74 4.89 15.78 14.04
CA ASP A 74 3.87 16.52 13.33
C ASP A 74 3.70 15.94 11.93
N THR A 75 2.44 15.83 11.50
CA THR A 75 2.11 15.32 10.16
C THR A 75 2.36 16.41 9.13
N ALA A 76 3.60 16.51 8.67
CA ALA A 76 4.05 17.43 7.63
C ALA A 76 4.76 16.68 6.50
N THR A 77 4.76 17.25 5.29
CA THR A 77 5.33 16.58 4.11
C THR A 77 6.85 16.67 4.18
N VAL A 78 7.54 15.53 4.04
CA VAL A 78 9.00 15.55 3.87
C VAL A 78 9.34 16.10 2.48
N THR A 79 9.99 17.26 2.40
CA THR A 79 10.32 17.94 1.14
C THR A 79 11.74 17.71 0.66
N GLN A 80 12.71 17.65 1.59
CA GLN A 80 14.11 17.34 1.28
C GLN A 80 14.71 16.43 2.35
N MET A 81 15.73 15.67 1.96
CA MET A 81 16.45 14.77 2.82
C MET A 81 17.93 14.76 2.42
N HIS A 82 18.83 14.84 3.39
CA HIS A 82 20.26 14.98 3.17
C HIS A 82 21.02 14.10 4.16
N PHE A 83 21.68 13.05 3.66
CA PHE A 83 22.51 12.19 4.48
C PHE A 83 23.83 12.88 4.85
N LEU A 84 24.25 12.71 6.10
CA LEU A 84 25.63 12.96 6.49
C LEU A 84 26.42 11.67 6.19
N TYR A 85 27.13 11.66 5.07
CA TYR A 85 27.77 10.46 4.52
C TYR A 85 28.61 9.70 5.55
N GLY A 86 28.41 8.39 5.64
CA GLY A 86 29.19 7.50 6.54
C GLY A 86 28.77 7.54 8.02
N ARG A 87 28.02 8.57 8.44
CA ARG A 87 27.75 8.84 9.86
C ARG A 87 26.42 8.25 10.38
N GLY A 88 25.60 7.69 9.50
CA GLY A 88 24.29 7.14 9.89
C GLY A 88 23.32 8.22 10.39
N ARG A 89 23.48 9.47 9.92
CA ARG A 89 22.61 10.59 10.26
C ARG A 89 21.94 11.16 9.01
N LEU A 90 20.70 11.62 9.17
CA LEU A 90 19.89 12.15 8.08
C LEU A 90 19.22 13.45 8.52
N LEU A 91 19.44 14.53 7.78
CA LEU A 91 18.74 15.80 7.97
C LEU A 91 17.53 15.85 7.04
N THR A 92 16.34 16.13 7.58
CA THR A 92 15.10 16.28 6.80
C THR A 92 14.55 17.70 6.91
N LEU A 93 13.95 18.20 5.83
CA LEU A 93 13.22 19.47 5.76
C LEU A 93 11.76 19.18 5.44
N LEU A 94 10.82 19.72 6.22
CA LEU A 94 9.39 19.56 5.98
C LEU A 94 8.77 20.79 5.29
N ASP A 95 7.53 20.67 4.81
CA ASP A 95 6.81 21.73 4.08
C ASP A 95 6.39 22.93 4.96
N ASP A 96 6.36 22.72 6.28
CA ASP A 96 6.20 23.73 7.34
C ASP A 96 7.52 24.47 7.70
N ASN A 97 8.59 24.22 6.94
CA ASN A 97 9.93 24.81 7.08
C ASN A 97 10.74 24.30 8.29
N SER A 98 10.31 23.24 8.97
CA SER A 98 11.04 22.61 10.06
C SER A 98 12.22 21.75 9.57
N LEU A 99 13.31 21.73 10.34
CA LEU A 99 14.47 20.86 10.13
C LEU A 99 14.55 19.80 11.24
N HIS A 100 14.78 18.54 10.87
CA HIS A 100 14.92 17.45 11.84
C HIS A 100 16.16 16.62 11.55
N LEU A 101 16.93 16.31 12.60
CA LEU A 101 18.09 15.44 12.53
C LEU A 101 17.73 14.06 13.06
N TRP A 102 17.88 13.05 12.22
CA TRP A 102 17.70 11.65 12.53
C TRP A 102 19.04 10.95 12.71
N GLU A 103 19.11 10.00 13.65
CA GLU A 103 20.31 9.20 13.91
C GLU A 103 19.97 7.70 13.95
N ILE A 104 20.80 6.90 13.29
CA ILE A 104 20.77 5.44 13.41
C ILE A 104 21.63 5.06 14.61
N ILE A 105 20.99 4.52 15.65
CA ILE A 105 21.62 4.19 16.92
C ILE A 105 21.55 2.70 17.23
N HIS A 106 22.59 2.17 17.87
CA HIS A 106 22.64 0.75 18.26
C HIS A 106 22.12 0.54 19.68
N HIS A 107 21.02 -0.20 19.80
CA HIS A 107 20.51 -0.70 21.08
C HIS A 107 20.38 -2.22 21.06
N ASN A 108 20.91 -2.88 22.09
CA ASN A 108 20.85 -4.33 22.29
C ASN A 108 21.36 -5.16 21.08
N GLY A 109 22.36 -4.64 20.35
CA GLY A 109 22.96 -5.31 19.20
C GLY A 109 22.18 -5.16 17.88
N CYS A 110 21.13 -4.34 17.84
CA CYS A 110 20.41 -3.96 16.62
C CYS A 110 20.44 -2.43 16.43
N ALA A 111 20.38 -1.98 15.19
CA ALA A 111 20.30 -0.56 14.84
C ALA A 111 18.82 -0.11 14.73
N HIS A 112 18.54 1.13 15.15
CA HIS A 112 17.21 1.75 15.15
C HIS A 112 17.32 3.20 14.71
N LEU A 113 16.27 3.76 14.11
CA LEU A 113 16.23 5.15 13.69
C LEU A 113 15.49 5.99 14.74
N GLU A 114 16.15 7.02 15.27
CA GLU A 114 15.56 7.96 16.23
C GLU A 114 15.70 9.41 15.76
N GLU A 115 14.70 10.23 16.10
CA GLU A 115 14.75 11.68 15.93
C GLU A 115 15.57 12.29 17.07
N ALA A 116 16.74 12.85 16.76
CA ALA A 116 17.66 13.40 17.74
C ALA A 116 17.39 14.86 18.08
N LEU A 117 17.14 15.71 17.07
CA LEU A 117 16.92 17.14 17.22
C LEU A 117 15.88 17.63 16.21
N SER A 118 15.15 18.68 16.58
CA SER A 118 14.28 19.43 15.68
C SER A 118 14.50 20.94 15.84
N PHE A 119 14.35 21.67 14.74
CA PHE A 119 14.48 23.11 14.68
C PHE A 119 13.35 23.71 13.84
N GLN A 120 12.56 24.56 14.48
CA GLN A 120 11.57 25.37 13.81
C GLN A 120 12.14 26.78 13.60
N PRO A 121 12.26 27.27 12.36
CA PRO A 121 12.60 28.65 12.12
C PRO A 121 11.58 29.60 12.78
N PRO A 122 12.02 30.73 13.37
CA PRO A 122 11.11 31.68 14.00
C PRO A 122 10.12 32.25 12.98
N SER A 123 8.83 31.98 13.18
CA SER A 123 7.75 32.43 12.31
C SER A 123 7.33 33.87 12.63
N ARG A 124 7.69 34.82 11.75
CA ARG A 124 7.41 36.28 11.78
C ARG A 124 7.75 37.02 13.10
N PRO A 125 8.41 38.19 13.06
CA PRO A 125 8.60 38.99 14.26
C PRO A 125 7.25 39.48 14.81
N SER A 126 6.99 39.22 16.09
CA SER A 126 5.99 39.97 16.86
C SER A 126 6.37 41.46 16.82
N PHE A 127 5.38 42.35 16.75
CA PHE A 127 5.53 43.77 16.38
C PHE A 127 6.38 44.64 17.33
N ASP A 128 6.94 44.09 18.41
CA ASP A 128 7.62 44.82 19.47
C ASP A 128 9.06 44.31 19.69
N SER A 129 10.01 44.74 18.85
CA SER A 129 11.45 44.73 19.17
C SER A 129 12.27 45.32 18.00
N ALA A 130 12.87 46.48 18.21
CA ALA A 130 13.68 47.22 17.22
C ALA A 130 15.10 46.64 16.98
N SER A 131 15.31 45.35 17.22
CA SER A 131 16.61 44.67 16.98
C SER A 131 16.46 43.16 16.76
N THR A 132 15.57 42.74 15.84
CA THR A 132 15.42 41.32 15.48
C THR A 132 16.36 40.92 14.31
N PRO A 133 16.97 39.73 14.34
CA PRO A 133 17.72 39.19 13.21
C PRO A 133 16.81 39.03 11.98
N ALA A 134 17.38 39.11 10.77
CA ALA A 134 16.65 38.88 9.52
C ALA A 134 15.80 37.61 9.62
N SER A 135 14.47 37.73 9.46
CA SER A 135 13.59 36.56 9.60
C SER A 135 13.96 35.54 8.53
N LEU A 136 14.28 34.32 8.95
CA LEU A 136 14.54 33.21 8.03
C LEU A 136 13.27 32.95 7.21
N THR A 137 13.27 33.40 5.96
CA THR A 137 12.19 33.10 4.99
C THR A 137 12.20 31.60 4.68
N ARG A 138 11.22 31.12 3.90
CA ARG A 138 11.13 29.71 3.49
C ARG A 138 12.47 29.21 2.92
N ILE A 139 12.95 28.09 3.44
CA ILE A 139 14.16 27.40 2.97
C ILE A 139 13.81 26.73 1.63
N THR A 140 14.65 26.94 0.63
CA THR A 140 14.46 26.40 -0.73
C THR A 140 15.46 25.29 -1.03
N VAL A 141 16.68 25.36 -0.49
CA VAL A 141 17.72 24.36 -0.71
C VAL A 141 18.62 24.24 0.52
N VAL A 142 19.04 23.02 0.83
CA VAL A 142 20.00 22.71 1.89
C VAL A 142 21.22 22.05 1.27
N LEU A 143 22.40 22.51 1.64
CA LEU A 143 23.69 21.92 1.27
C LEU A 143 24.49 21.59 2.53
N LEU A 144 24.88 20.34 2.71
CA LEU A 144 25.80 19.93 3.77
C LEU A 144 27.26 20.21 3.34
N VAL A 145 28.02 20.87 4.23
CA VAL A 145 29.44 21.19 4.06
C VAL A 145 30.25 20.77 5.29
N ALA A 146 31.58 20.87 5.23
CA ALA A 146 32.50 20.51 6.33
C ALA A 146 32.21 19.10 6.89
N ASP A 147 32.22 18.09 6.01
CA ASP A 147 31.91 16.68 6.33
C ASP A 147 30.54 16.45 7.00
N GLY A 148 29.61 17.40 6.85
CA GLY A 148 28.24 17.32 7.35
C GLY A 148 28.01 18.03 8.69
N ASP A 149 29.01 18.71 9.26
CA ASP A 149 28.86 19.43 10.53
C ASP A 149 28.13 20.78 10.37
N THR A 150 28.18 21.37 9.17
CA THR A 150 27.51 22.63 8.85
C THR A 150 26.55 22.46 7.68
N ALA A 151 25.34 23.01 7.79
CA ALA A 151 24.37 23.11 6.71
C ALA A 151 24.27 24.55 6.21
N VAL A 152 24.28 24.72 4.90
CA VAL A 152 24.08 25.98 4.20
C VAL A 152 22.64 26.01 3.69
N LEU A 153 21.87 27.00 4.12
CA LEU A 153 20.43 27.13 3.85
C LEU A 153 20.20 28.28 2.87
N GLY A 154 19.82 27.95 1.64
CA GLY A 154 19.32 28.92 0.67
C GLY A 154 17.85 29.23 0.91
N THR A 155 17.44 30.49 0.74
CA THR A 155 16.05 30.89 0.99
C THR A 155 15.36 31.51 -0.22
N GLU A 156 14.03 31.56 -0.15
CA GLU A 156 13.18 32.22 -1.14
C GLU A 156 13.51 33.71 -1.32
N GLY A 157 14.00 34.36 -0.25
CA GLY A 157 14.47 35.75 -0.28
C GLY A 157 15.87 35.94 -0.91
N GLY A 158 16.52 34.88 -1.41
CA GLY A 158 17.86 34.94 -1.99
C GLY A 158 19.00 35.04 -0.98
N SER A 159 18.70 34.96 0.32
CA SER A 159 19.71 34.98 1.38
C SER A 159 20.22 33.56 1.64
N ILE A 160 21.45 33.48 2.14
CA ILE A 160 22.06 32.22 2.55
C ILE A 160 22.42 32.29 4.03
N PHE A 161 22.00 31.29 4.78
CA PHE A 161 22.30 31.14 6.20
C PHE A 161 23.17 29.90 6.43
N PHE A 162 23.95 29.92 7.50
CA PHE A 162 24.76 28.79 7.92
C PHE A 162 24.21 28.26 9.25
N LEU A 163 24.10 26.96 9.38
CA LEU A 163 23.52 26.24 10.52
C LEU A 163 24.51 25.17 11.00
N ASP A 164 24.78 25.11 12.30
CA ASP A 164 25.46 23.96 12.91
C ASP A 164 24.49 22.79 12.98
N VAL A 165 24.79 21.69 12.29
CA VAL A 165 23.93 20.51 12.21
C VAL A 165 23.89 19.76 13.53
N THR A 166 24.94 19.83 14.33
CA THR A 166 25.04 19.09 15.61
C THR A 166 24.17 19.69 16.71
N THR A 167 23.83 20.97 16.60
CA THR A 167 22.99 21.71 17.56
C THR A 167 21.70 22.25 16.95
N LEU A 168 21.58 22.23 15.62
CA LEU A 168 20.57 22.93 14.83
C LEU A 168 20.43 24.41 15.21
N THR A 169 21.57 25.11 15.36
CA THR A 169 21.61 26.55 15.64
C THR A 169 22.25 27.33 14.49
N LEU A 170 21.75 28.54 14.22
CA LEU A 170 22.26 29.40 13.15
C LEU A 170 23.54 30.10 13.58
N PHE A 171 24.52 30.19 12.68
CA PHE A 171 25.72 31.01 12.91
C PHE A 171 25.39 32.49 12.79
N GLU A 172 25.48 33.22 13.90
CA GLU A 172 25.24 34.66 13.94
C GLU A 172 26.29 35.43 13.13
N GLY A 173 25.84 36.41 12.32
CA GLY A 173 26.71 37.29 11.54
C GLY A 173 27.39 36.67 10.32
N GLN A 174 27.15 35.38 10.02
CA GLN A 174 27.70 34.68 8.85
C GLN A 174 26.76 34.64 7.64
N ALA A 175 25.54 35.15 7.77
CA ALA A 175 24.59 35.20 6.66
C ALA A 175 25.19 35.97 5.46
N LEU A 176 24.91 35.47 4.26
CA LEU A 176 25.23 36.10 3.00
C LEU A 176 23.94 36.67 2.40
N HIS A 177 23.86 38.00 2.32
CA HIS A 177 22.69 38.68 1.78
C HIS A 177 22.81 38.91 0.26
N PRO A 178 21.68 38.97 -0.48
CA PRO A 178 21.66 39.23 -1.93
C PRO A 178 22.49 40.45 -2.34
N ASP A 179 22.47 41.50 -1.52
CA ASP A 179 23.17 42.75 -1.78
C ASP A 179 24.69 42.60 -1.82
N GLU A 180 25.26 41.66 -1.04
CA GLU A 180 26.70 41.36 -1.08
C GLU A 180 27.10 40.73 -2.41
N VAL A 181 26.25 39.85 -2.95
CA VAL A 181 26.48 39.20 -4.24
C VAL A 181 26.30 40.20 -5.39
N LEU A 182 25.24 41.01 -5.34
CA LEU A 182 24.93 42.02 -6.36
C LEU A 182 26.08 43.00 -6.61
N ARG A 183 26.89 43.33 -5.59
CA ARG A 183 28.07 44.21 -5.71
C ARG A 183 29.14 43.70 -6.68
N SER A 184 29.14 42.41 -7.02
CA SER A 184 30.13 41.79 -7.92
C SER A 184 29.59 41.55 -9.34
N VAL A 185 28.30 41.82 -9.58
CA VAL A 185 27.63 41.57 -10.87
C VAL A 185 27.70 42.82 -11.77
N PRO A 186 27.75 42.73 -13.12
CA PRO A 186 27.71 43.89 -14.01
C PRO A 186 26.49 44.81 -13.79
N GLU A 187 26.66 46.13 -13.98
CA GLU A 187 25.59 47.12 -13.72
C GLU A 187 24.32 46.85 -14.53
N ASP A 188 24.45 46.42 -15.79
CA ASP A 188 23.33 46.09 -16.68
C ASP A 188 22.40 45.01 -16.10
N TYR A 189 22.96 44.07 -15.33
CA TYR A 189 22.18 43.03 -14.67
C TYR A 189 21.52 43.53 -13.38
N ARG A 190 22.22 44.41 -12.64
CA ARG A 190 21.73 45.05 -11.39
C ARG A 190 20.51 45.93 -11.61
N CYS A 191 20.40 46.57 -12.77
CA CYS A 191 19.26 47.41 -13.15
C CYS A 191 17.92 46.65 -13.26
N GLY A 192 17.88 45.33 -13.03
CA GLY A 192 16.67 44.50 -13.09
C GLY A 192 15.98 44.25 -11.74
N LYS A 193 15.04 43.30 -11.73
CA LYS A 193 14.30 42.79 -10.55
C LYS A 193 15.24 42.06 -9.56
N ALA A 194 14.76 41.77 -8.34
CA ALA A 194 15.50 40.97 -7.34
C ALA A 194 16.11 39.68 -7.93
N LEU A 195 17.20 39.17 -7.31
CA LEU A 195 17.88 37.94 -7.73
C LEU A 195 16.94 36.71 -7.81
N GLY A 196 15.89 36.72 -7.00
CA GLY A 196 14.95 35.62 -6.83
C GLY A 196 15.44 34.60 -5.78
N PRO A 197 14.68 33.51 -5.59
CA PRO A 197 15.06 32.40 -4.72
C PRO A 197 16.42 31.80 -5.05
N VAL A 198 17.08 31.27 -4.02
CA VAL A 198 18.22 30.37 -4.21
C VAL A 198 17.69 29.02 -4.66
N GLU A 199 17.92 28.64 -5.92
CA GLU A 199 17.43 27.37 -6.49
C GLU A 199 18.42 26.23 -6.28
N SER A 200 19.72 26.53 -6.22
CA SER A 200 20.74 25.49 -6.06
C SER A 200 21.96 25.98 -5.28
N LEU A 201 22.50 25.07 -4.47
CA LEU A 201 23.76 25.22 -3.75
C LEU A 201 24.61 23.97 -4.01
N GLN A 202 25.85 24.17 -4.44
CA GLN A 202 26.81 23.09 -4.68
C GLN A 202 28.14 23.41 -4.01
N ARG A 203 28.78 22.40 -3.40
CA ARG A 203 30.13 22.54 -2.83
C ARG A 203 31.20 22.26 -3.88
N HIS A 204 32.32 22.96 -3.82
CA HIS A 204 33.50 22.56 -4.60
C HIS A 204 34.16 21.34 -3.94
N LEU A 205 34.32 20.24 -4.68
CA LEU A 205 34.79 18.97 -4.10
C LEU A 205 36.25 19.03 -3.59
N GLN A 206 37.11 19.84 -4.21
CA GLN A 206 38.52 19.97 -3.85
C GLN A 206 38.85 21.21 -2.98
N ASP A 207 37.90 22.15 -2.84
CA ASP A 207 38.13 23.40 -2.10
C ASP A 207 36.90 23.71 -1.24
N PRO A 208 36.89 23.30 0.04
CA PRO A 208 35.71 23.43 0.90
C PRO A 208 35.32 24.90 1.16
N ASN A 209 36.18 25.87 0.84
CA ASN A 209 35.89 27.29 1.02
C ASN A 209 35.04 27.88 -0.11
N LYS A 210 34.82 27.14 -1.20
CA LYS A 210 34.05 27.60 -2.36
C LYS A 210 32.68 26.95 -2.42
N ILE A 211 31.66 27.79 -2.54
CA ILE A 211 30.28 27.37 -2.79
C ILE A 211 29.84 27.98 -4.11
N LEU A 212 29.20 27.17 -4.95
CA LEU A 212 28.49 27.62 -6.13
C LEU A 212 27.02 27.87 -5.75
N ILE A 213 26.56 29.08 -6.00
CA ILE A 213 25.21 29.56 -5.69
C ILE A 213 24.49 29.84 -7.00
N GLY A 214 23.31 29.25 -7.18
CA GLY A 214 22.44 29.49 -8.32
C GLY A 214 21.14 30.16 -7.91
N TYR A 215 20.83 31.31 -8.52
CA TYR A 215 19.60 32.07 -8.32
C TYR A 215 18.62 31.82 -9.47
N SER A 216 17.32 31.88 -9.16
CA SER A 216 16.24 31.57 -10.12
C SER A 216 16.28 32.43 -11.38
N ARG A 217 16.71 33.71 -11.29
CA ARG A 217 16.86 34.61 -12.45
C ARG A 217 17.99 34.21 -13.41
N GLY A 218 18.75 33.15 -13.11
CA GLY A 218 19.84 32.64 -13.95
C GLY A 218 21.23 33.18 -13.60
N LEU A 219 21.36 33.90 -12.47
CA LEU A 219 22.68 34.27 -11.94
C LEU A 219 23.30 33.07 -11.23
N LEU A 220 24.51 32.68 -11.64
CA LEU A 220 25.33 31.73 -10.90
C LEU A 220 26.58 32.46 -10.39
N VAL A 221 27.01 32.16 -9.17
CA VAL A 221 28.23 32.73 -8.60
C VAL A 221 29.03 31.68 -7.85
N ILE A 222 30.36 31.70 -8.00
CA ILE A 222 31.27 30.98 -7.10
C ILE A 222 31.65 31.93 -5.98
N TRP A 223 31.18 31.65 -4.77
CA TRP A 223 31.46 32.42 -3.57
C TRP A 223 32.60 31.80 -2.79
N ASN A 224 33.60 32.60 -2.45
CA ASN A 224 34.68 32.22 -1.56
C ASN A 224 34.35 32.67 -0.14
N GLN A 225 34.14 31.70 0.76
CA GLN A 225 33.77 31.96 2.15
C GLN A 225 34.87 32.66 2.95
N THR A 226 36.14 32.36 2.67
CA THR A 226 37.27 32.90 3.44
C THR A 226 37.49 34.38 3.11
N THR A 227 37.47 34.73 1.83
CA THR A 227 37.67 36.11 1.37
C THR A 227 36.39 36.94 1.39
N ARG A 228 35.23 36.29 1.52
CA ARG A 228 33.88 36.88 1.37
C ARG A 228 33.75 37.68 0.07
N CYS A 229 34.20 37.09 -1.04
CA CYS A 229 34.07 37.68 -2.38
C CYS A 229 33.56 36.67 -3.41
N VAL A 230 33.05 37.18 -4.52
CA VAL A 230 32.66 36.38 -5.69
C VAL A 230 33.89 36.17 -6.57
N ASP A 231 34.26 34.91 -6.81
CA ASP A 231 35.37 34.53 -7.69
C ASP A 231 34.95 34.60 -9.17
N HIS A 232 33.77 34.05 -9.50
CA HIS A 232 33.24 33.98 -10.85
C HIS A 232 31.74 34.25 -10.90
N VAL A 233 31.29 34.85 -11.99
CA VAL A 233 29.89 35.17 -12.31
C VAL A 233 29.51 34.52 -13.65
N PHE A 234 28.36 33.85 -13.68
CA PHE A 234 27.78 33.26 -14.89
C PHE A 234 26.35 33.77 -15.04
N LEU A 235 25.99 34.17 -16.27
CA LEU A 235 24.68 34.73 -16.58
C LEU A 235 23.96 33.83 -17.58
N GLY A 236 23.01 33.04 -17.10
CA GLY A 236 22.19 32.13 -17.89
C GLY A 236 20.71 32.50 -17.93
N ASN A 237 19.90 31.59 -18.49
CA ASN A 237 18.45 31.65 -18.46
C ASN A 237 17.92 31.27 -17.06
N GLN A 238 16.59 31.41 -16.85
CA GLN A 238 15.94 31.03 -15.59
C GLN A 238 16.37 29.62 -15.16
N LEU A 239 16.96 29.52 -13.97
CA LEU A 239 17.65 28.33 -13.47
C LEU A 239 16.67 27.35 -12.82
N GLU A 240 16.89 26.06 -13.05
CA GLU A 240 16.13 24.98 -12.41
C GLU A 240 17.04 24.03 -11.61
N SER A 241 18.19 23.65 -12.17
CA SER A 241 19.16 22.78 -11.49
C SER A 241 20.59 23.09 -11.91
N LEU A 242 21.53 22.74 -11.03
CA LEU A 242 22.95 22.99 -11.18
C LEU A 242 23.76 21.78 -10.73
N CYS A 243 24.77 21.41 -11.52
CA CYS A 243 25.69 20.32 -11.22
C CYS A 243 27.13 20.80 -11.41
N TRP A 244 27.98 20.56 -10.41
CA TRP A 244 29.42 20.83 -10.48
C TRP A 244 30.15 19.54 -10.79
N GLY A 245 30.86 19.49 -11.93
CA GLY A 245 31.61 18.31 -12.34
C GLY A 245 32.76 17.99 -11.37
N ARG A 246 33.10 16.70 -11.25
CA ARG A 246 34.07 16.19 -10.28
C ARG A 246 35.44 16.87 -10.32
N GLY A 247 35.92 17.16 -11.53
CA GLY A 247 37.20 17.84 -11.74
C GLY A 247 37.22 19.33 -11.38
N GLY A 248 36.12 19.92 -10.89
CA GLY A 248 36.01 21.33 -10.49
C GLY A 248 35.98 22.34 -11.64
N GLY A 249 36.51 21.95 -12.82
CA GLY A 249 36.64 22.75 -14.04
C GLY A 249 35.37 22.93 -14.89
N THR A 250 34.27 22.26 -14.54
CA THR A 250 33.06 22.24 -15.38
C THR A 250 31.81 22.38 -14.53
N ILE A 251 30.91 23.28 -14.93
CA ILE A 251 29.60 23.48 -14.31
C ILE A 251 28.53 23.25 -15.39
N ILE A 252 27.42 22.64 -15.01
CA ILE A 252 26.28 22.37 -15.89
C ILE A 252 25.03 22.96 -15.24
N SER A 253 24.33 23.84 -15.97
CA SER A 253 23.05 24.42 -15.54
C SER A 253 21.92 23.95 -16.44
N SER A 254 20.74 23.73 -15.87
CA SER A 254 19.52 23.47 -16.63
C SER A 254 18.46 24.55 -16.39
N HIS A 255 17.59 24.76 -17.38
CA HIS A 255 16.76 25.95 -17.46
C HIS A 255 15.28 25.66 -17.73
N SER A 256 14.42 26.65 -17.41
CA SER A 256 12.96 26.54 -17.52
C SER A 256 12.43 26.43 -18.97
N ASP A 257 13.26 26.77 -19.96
CA ASP A 257 12.97 26.66 -21.39
C ASP A 257 13.26 25.26 -21.97
N GLY A 258 13.78 24.34 -21.14
CA GLY A 258 14.15 23.00 -21.54
C GLY A 258 15.55 22.88 -22.15
N SER A 259 16.39 23.91 -21.96
CA SER A 259 17.81 23.88 -22.33
C SER A 259 18.72 23.53 -21.16
N TYR A 260 19.95 23.12 -21.48
CA TYR A 260 21.05 23.10 -20.53
C TYR A 260 22.28 23.80 -21.13
N ALA A 261 23.15 24.31 -20.25
CA ALA A 261 24.39 24.97 -20.61
C ALA A 261 25.59 24.40 -19.83
N ILE A 262 26.75 24.36 -20.49
CA ILE A 262 28.03 23.88 -19.93
C ILE A 262 28.99 25.07 -19.82
N TRP A 263 29.55 25.27 -18.64
CA TRP A 263 30.43 26.38 -18.30
C TRP A 263 31.80 25.83 -17.89
N SER A 264 32.88 26.45 -18.38
CA SER A 264 34.26 26.13 -17.97
C SER A 264 34.75 27.09 -16.91
N THR A 265 35.42 26.58 -15.88
CA THR A 265 36.00 27.34 -14.75
C THR A 265 37.54 27.29 -14.74
N GLU A 266 38.16 27.04 -15.89
CA GLU A 266 39.62 26.98 -15.99
C GLU A 266 40.32 28.25 -15.49
N THR A 267 41.48 28.06 -14.84
CA THR A 267 42.32 29.12 -14.27
C THR A 267 42.80 30.11 -15.33
N GLY A 268 42.52 31.41 -15.13
CA GLY A 268 42.88 32.50 -16.05
C GLY A 268 41.72 33.02 -16.90
N SER A 269 40.53 32.45 -16.74
CA SER A 269 39.30 32.91 -17.38
C SER A 269 38.77 34.23 -16.78
N PRO A 270 38.05 35.06 -17.56
CA PRO A 270 37.51 36.33 -17.06
C PRO A 270 36.51 36.10 -15.91
N SER A 271 36.31 37.11 -15.07
CA SER A 271 35.37 37.03 -13.92
C SER A 271 33.92 36.81 -14.35
N THR A 272 33.56 37.17 -15.58
CA THR A 272 32.25 36.89 -16.19
C THR A 272 32.41 35.91 -17.35
N LEU A 273 31.74 34.75 -17.27
CA LEU A 273 31.90 33.65 -18.20
C LEU A 273 30.68 33.46 -19.09
N GLN A 274 30.92 33.05 -20.34
CA GLN A 274 29.91 32.64 -21.31
C GLN A 274 29.83 31.11 -21.37
N PRO A 275 28.68 30.52 -21.72
CA PRO A 275 28.56 29.08 -21.82
C PRO A 275 29.36 28.55 -23.01
N THR A 276 30.12 27.50 -22.77
CA THR A 276 30.89 26.75 -23.79
C THR A 276 29.95 26.02 -24.75
N VAL A 277 28.86 25.47 -24.21
CA VAL A 277 27.78 24.81 -24.94
C VAL A 277 26.46 25.26 -24.35
N ALA A 278 25.48 25.58 -25.19
CA ALA A 278 24.09 25.77 -24.78
C ALA A 278 23.20 25.07 -25.81
N THR A 279 22.34 24.15 -25.35
CA THR A 279 21.53 23.33 -26.24
C THR A 279 20.17 23.00 -25.64
N THR A 280 19.17 22.85 -26.51
CA THR A 280 17.83 22.36 -26.18
C THR A 280 17.69 20.96 -26.76
N PRO A 281 17.83 19.89 -25.95
CA PRO A 281 17.97 18.52 -26.46
C PRO A 281 16.83 18.09 -27.37
N TYR A 282 15.60 18.51 -27.08
CA TYR A 282 14.40 18.18 -27.85
C TYR A 282 13.86 19.35 -28.68
N GLY A 283 14.71 20.36 -28.93
CA GLY A 283 14.39 21.47 -29.82
C GLY A 283 14.14 21.02 -31.26
N PRO A 284 13.68 21.93 -32.13
CA PRO A 284 13.53 23.38 -31.90
C PRO A 284 12.21 23.79 -31.25
N PHE A 285 11.29 22.86 -31.00
CA PHE A 285 9.99 23.19 -30.43
C PHE A 285 10.10 23.68 -28.97
N PRO A 286 9.18 24.56 -28.50
CA PRO A 286 9.17 25.00 -27.11
C PRO A 286 9.05 23.80 -26.16
N CYS A 287 10.01 23.67 -25.25
CA CYS A 287 10.09 22.57 -24.31
C CYS A 287 9.56 22.95 -22.92
N LYS A 288 9.37 21.93 -22.08
CA LYS A 288 9.22 22.08 -20.63
C LYS A 288 10.60 22.18 -19.98
N ALA A 289 10.64 22.73 -18.78
CA ALA A 289 11.83 22.84 -17.95
C ALA A 289 12.59 21.51 -17.82
N ILE A 290 13.92 21.60 -17.74
CA ILE A 290 14.76 20.50 -17.25
C ILE A 290 14.97 20.72 -15.75
N ASN A 291 14.26 19.96 -14.93
CA ASN A 291 14.13 20.22 -13.49
C ASN A 291 15.32 19.72 -12.67
N LYS A 292 16.02 18.69 -13.14
CA LYS A 292 17.24 18.16 -12.51
C LYS A 292 18.18 17.67 -13.59
N ILE A 293 19.47 17.94 -13.43
CA ILE A 293 20.53 17.49 -14.35
C ILE A 293 21.75 17.00 -13.55
N LEU A 294 22.32 15.88 -13.98
CA LEU A 294 23.56 15.30 -13.45
C LEU A 294 24.58 15.17 -14.58
N TRP A 295 25.85 15.43 -14.25
CA TRP A 295 27.01 15.23 -15.11
C TRP A 295 27.99 14.31 -14.41
N LEU A 296 28.35 13.18 -15.03
CA LEU A 296 29.17 12.14 -14.41
C LEU A 296 30.27 11.69 -15.38
N ASN A 297 31.53 11.87 -15.00
CA ASN A 297 32.70 11.49 -15.80
C ASN A 297 32.99 9.99 -15.68
N CYS A 298 33.54 9.39 -16.74
CA CYS A 298 33.89 7.96 -16.75
C CYS A 298 35.37 7.74 -17.05
N GLU A 299 35.99 6.75 -16.40
CA GLU A 299 37.40 6.36 -16.66
C GLU A 299 37.59 5.90 -18.12
N SER A 300 36.57 5.25 -18.69
CA SER A 300 36.57 4.81 -20.10
C SER A 300 36.67 5.95 -21.14
N GLY A 301 36.65 7.21 -20.69
CA GLY A 301 36.46 8.39 -21.51
C GLY A 301 34.98 8.74 -21.68
N GLY A 302 34.71 10.04 -21.85
CA GLY A 302 33.36 10.60 -21.99
C GLY A 302 32.66 10.89 -20.66
N HIS A 303 31.36 11.16 -20.75
CA HIS A 303 30.52 11.53 -19.61
C HIS A 303 29.08 11.07 -19.83
N PHE A 304 28.34 10.88 -18.73
CA PHE A 304 26.89 10.77 -18.73
C PHE A 304 26.27 12.14 -18.45
N ILE A 305 25.23 12.49 -19.23
CA ILE A 305 24.30 13.55 -18.86
C ILE A 305 22.94 12.90 -18.60
N ILE A 306 22.45 13.03 -17.37
CA ILE A 306 21.17 12.47 -16.96
C ILE A 306 20.27 13.62 -16.51
N PHE A 307 19.10 13.77 -17.12
CA PHE A 307 18.22 14.88 -16.79
C PHE A 307 16.74 14.52 -16.82
N SER A 308 15.92 15.19 -15.99
CA SER A 308 14.47 15.03 -15.99
C SER A 308 13.77 16.20 -16.68
N GLY A 309 12.74 15.91 -17.47
CA GLY A 309 11.97 16.92 -18.20
C GLY A 309 12.53 17.22 -19.60
N GLY A 310 12.48 18.48 -20.02
CA GLY A 310 12.90 18.90 -21.37
C GLY A 310 11.91 18.56 -22.50
N MET A 311 10.77 17.94 -22.22
CA MET A 311 9.85 17.45 -23.24
C MET A 311 9.21 18.58 -24.07
N PRO A 312 9.02 18.40 -25.40
CA PRO A 312 8.25 19.32 -26.24
C PRO A 312 6.84 19.55 -25.66
N ARG A 313 6.53 20.81 -25.34
CA ARG A 313 5.36 21.18 -24.52
C ARG A 313 4.04 20.78 -25.15
N ALA A 314 3.93 20.88 -26.48
CA ALA A 314 2.70 20.63 -27.21
C ALA A 314 2.38 19.14 -27.35
N SER A 315 3.39 18.31 -27.63
CA SER A 315 3.20 16.90 -27.97
C SER A 315 3.36 15.95 -26.78
N TYR A 316 4.24 16.28 -25.83
CA TYR A 316 4.69 15.37 -24.78
C TYR A 316 4.73 16.02 -23.40
N GLY A 317 4.04 17.15 -23.22
CA GLY A 317 4.05 17.89 -21.95
C GLY A 317 3.51 17.08 -20.77
N ASP A 318 2.66 16.09 -21.00
CA ASP A 318 2.10 15.22 -19.96
C ASP A 318 2.98 14.00 -19.62
N ARG A 319 4.06 13.76 -20.37
CA ARG A 319 4.99 12.65 -20.13
C ARG A 319 5.88 12.90 -18.92
N HIS A 320 6.24 11.82 -18.24
CA HIS A 320 7.17 11.83 -17.12
C HIS A 320 8.45 11.14 -17.56
N CYS A 321 9.50 11.92 -17.83
CA CYS A 321 10.71 11.39 -18.46
C CYS A 321 12.01 11.71 -17.72
N VAL A 322 12.92 10.73 -17.72
CA VAL A 322 14.34 10.90 -17.42
C VAL A 322 15.13 10.49 -18.63
N SER A 323 15.99 11.37 -19.11
CA SER A 323 16.81 11.16 -20.29
C SER A 323 18.22 10.83 -19.88
N VAL A 324 18.80 9.78 -20.46
CA VAL A 324 20.18 9.35 -20.24
C VAL A 324 20.93 9.50 -21.55
N MET A 325 21.95 10.36 -21.54
CA MET A 325 22.81 10.63 -22.69
C MET A 325 24.24 10.18 -22.38
N ARG A 326 24.83 9.38 -23.28
CA ARG A 326 26.25 8.99 -23.23
C ARG A 326 26.78 8.93 -24.66
N ALA A 327 27.84 9.68 -24.95
CA ALA A 327 28.34 9.87 -26.31
C ALA A 327 27.20 10.29 -27.26
N GLU A 328 26.95 9.54 -28.34
CA GLU A 328 25.86 9.82 -29.30
C GLU A 328 24.54 9.13 -28.94
N THR A 329 24.51 8.31 -27.89
CA THR A 329 23.29 7.57 -27.50
C THR A 329 22.46 8.39 -26.53
N LEU A 330 21.21 8.68 -26.91
CA LEU A 330 20.18 9.28 -26.05
C LEU A 330 19.02 8.30 -25.87
N VAL A 331 18.64 7.99 -24.63
CA VAL A 331 17.42 7.23 -24.32
C VAL A 331 16.53 8.06 -23.42
N THR A 332 15.25 8.18 -23.78
CA THR A 332 14.24 8.92 -23.01
C THR A 332 13.36 7.93 -22.26
N LEU A 333 13.66 7.69 -20.98
CA LEU A 333 12.90 6.79 -20.14
C LEU A 333 11.52 7.39 -19.87
N ASP A 334 10.45 6.68 -20.23
CA ASP A 334 9.07 7.13 -20.06
C ASP A 334 8.37 6.34 -18.96
N PHE A 335 7.81 7.06 -18.00
CA PHE A 335 7.18 6.51 -16.80
C PHE A 335 5.69 6.84 -16.75
N THR A 336 4.90 5.96 -16.13
CA THR A 336 3.45 6.10 -16.01
C THR A 336 2.99 6.97 -14.83
N SER A 337 3.93 7.33 -13.94
CA SER A 337 3.67 8.19 -12.78
C SER A 337 4.74 9.27 -12.64
N ARG A 338 4.43 10.32 -11.86
CA ARG A 338 5.28 11.50 -11.73
C ARG A 338 6.61 11.13 -11.09
N ILE A 339 7.71 11.67 -11.63
CA ILE A 339 9.03 11.56 -11.00
C ILE A 339 9.06 12.42 -9.75
N ILE A 340 9.45 11.81 -8.63
CA ILE A 340 9.71 12.52 -7.38
C ILE A 340 11.16 12.99 -7.38
N ASP A 341 12.11 12.07 -7.51
CA ASP A 341 13.52 12.38 -7.66
C ASP A 341 14.31 11.17 -8.19
N PHE A 342 15.59 11.35 -8.53
CA PHE A 342 16.50 10.28 -8.92
C PHE A 342 17.95 10.53 -8.46
N PHE A 343 18.72 9.46 -8.30
CA PHE A 343 20.16 9.51 -8.02
C PHE A 343 20.90 8.37 -8.76
N THR A 344 22.23 8.49 -8.86
CA THR A 344 23.10 7.44 -9.39
C THR A 344 23.89 6.77 -8.28
N VAL A 345 24.04 5.45 -8.35
CA VAL A 345 24.91 4.70 -7.45
C VAL A 345 26.32 4.71 -8.02
N HIS A 346 27.23 5.37 -7.31
CA HIS A 346 28.64 5.49 -7.69
C HIS A 346 29.49 5.82 -6.46
N ASN A 347 30.81 5.72 -6.61
CA ASN A 347 31.73 6.07 -5.53
C ASN A 347 31.92 7.59 -5.50
N THR A 348 31.72 8.21 -4.33
CA THR A 348 31.78 9.66 -4.15
C THR A 348 32.98 10.09 -3.29
N ARG A 349 33.99 9.23 -3.14
CA ARG A 349 35.19 9.60 -2.37
C ARG A 349 35.88 10.78 -3.06
N PRO A 350 36.30 11.81 -2.30
CA PRO A 350 36.99 12.97 -2.88
C PRO A 350 38.27 12.61 -3.65
N ASP A 351 38.91 11.51 -3.28
CA ASP A 351 40.15 11.03 -3.88
C ASP A 351 39.96 10.34 -5.25
N ASP A 352 38.74 9.93 -5.61
CA ASP A 352 38.51 9.29 -6.92
C ASP A 352 38.48 10.36 -8.03
N GLU A 353 39.16 10.08 -9.14
CA GLU A 353 39.22 10.98 -10.30
C GLU A 353 37.94 10.95 -11.18
N PHE A 354 37.22 9.81 -11.19
CA PHE A 354 36.07 9.56 -12.04
C PHE A 354 34.83 9.18 -11.23
N ASP A 355 33.64 9.37 -11.82
CA ASP A 355 32.37 9.02 -11.19
C ASP A 355 31.98 7.56 -11.43
N ASP A 356 32.10 7.07 -12.68
CA ASP A 356 31.78 5.70 -13.09
C ASP A 356 30.45 5.17 -12.53
N PRO A 357 29.30 5.73 -12.99
CA PRO A 357 28.00 5.37 -12.46
C PRO A 357 27.63 3.90 -12.73
N GLN A 358 27.27 3.20 -11.66
CA GLN A 358 26.90 1.78 -11.69
C GLN A 358 25.43 1.60 -12.01
N ALA A 359 24.56 2.40 -11.39
CA ALA A 359 23.12 2.30 -11.55
C ALA A 359 22.43 3.66 -11.46
N LEU A 360 21.25 3.76 -12.06
CA LEU A 360 20.33 4.90 -11.93
C LEU A 360 19.08 4.44 -11.17
N ALA A 361 18.80 5.05 -10.01
CA ALA A 361 17.60 4.81 -9.23
C ALA A 361 16.64 6.01 -9.38
N VAL A 362 15.41 5.75 -9.84
CA VAL A 362 14.37 6.74 -10.08
C VAL A 362 13.17 6.44 -9.18
N LEU A 363 12.89 7.35 -8.24
CA LEU A 363 11.70 7.28 -7.40
C LEU A 363 10.55 8.00 -8.11
N LEU A 364 9.48 7.26 -8.36
CA LEU A 364 8.24 7.77 -8.92
C LEU A 364 7.18 7.85 -7.83
N GLU A 365 6.04 8.49 -8.12
CA GLU A 365 4.92 8.59 -7.18
C GLU A 365 4.32 7.21 -6.84
N GLU A 366 4.46 6.23 -7.73
CA GLU A 366 3.79 4.92 -7.61
C GLU A 366 4.76 3.71 -7.65
N GLU A 367 6.05 3.88 -7.96
CA GLU A 367 7.04 2.78 -7.92
C GLU A 367 8.51 3.28 -7.86
N LEU A 368 9.44 2.37 -7.58
CA LEU A 368 10.89 2.60 -7.68
C LEU A 368 11.44 1.81 -8.87
N VAL A 369 12.15 2.49 -9.78
CA VAL A 369 12.81 1.86 -10.94
C VAL A 369 14.31 2.02 -10.80
N VAL A 370 15.05 0.91 -10.91
CA VAL A 370 16.52 0.91 -10.91
C VAL A 370 17.01 0.35 -12.24
N LEU A 371 17.96 1.03 -12.88
CA LEU A 371 18.60 0.60 -14.12
C LEU A 371 20.09 0.36 -13.90
N ASP A 372 20.61 -0.72 -14.48
CA ASP A 372 22.05 -0.97 -14.56
C ASP A 372 22.65 -0.09 -15.68
N LEU A 373 23.61 0.78 -15.36
CA LEU A 373 24.25 1.66 -16.34
C LEU A 373 25.53 1.07 -16.96
N GLN A 374 26.02 -0.06 -16.42
CA GLN A 374 27.21 -0.76 -16.91
C GLN A 374 26.87 -1.72 -18.05
N THR A 375 25.71 -2.38 -17.98
CA THR A 375 25.25 -3.29 -19.04
C THR A 375 24.69 -2.51 -20.24
N PRO A 376 25.13 -2.79 -21.49
CA PRO A 376 24.56 -2.18 -22.69
C PRO A 376 23.04 -2.35 -22.77
N GLY A 377 22.36 -1.29 -23.21
CA GLY A 377 20.90 -1.26 -23.25
C GLY A 377 20.25 -0.94 -21.90
N TRP A 378 21.02 -0.71 -20.84
CA TRP A 378 20.56 -0.24 -19.53
C TRP A 378 19.32 -0.95 -18.99
N PRO A 379 19.41 -2.28 -18.71
CA PRO A 379 18.28 -3.08 -18.27
C PRO A 379 17.82 -2.69 -16.86
N ALA A 380 16.53 -2.92 -16.58
CA ALA A 380 15.99 -2.71 -15.25
C ALA A 380 16.40 -3.83 -14.28
N VAL A 381 16.83 -3.43 -13.08
CA VAL A 381 17.19 -4.32 -11.96
C VAL A 381 15.96 -4.49 -11.06
N PRO A 382 15.47 -5.72 -10.84
CA PRO A 382 14.34 -5.98 -9.96
C PRO A 382 14.65 -5.59 -8.53
N ALA A 383 13.76 -4.80 -7.92
CA ALA A 383 13.90 -4.42 -6.54
C ALA A 383 13.62 -5.63 -5.62
N PRO A 384 14.53 -5.97 -4.68
CA PRO A 384 14.35 -7.09 -3.74
C PRO A 384 13.36 -6.78 -2.60
N TYR A 385 12.90 -5.54 -2.53
CA TYR A 385 11.89 -4.97 -1.64
C TYR A 385 11.22 -3.80 -2.37
N LEU A 386 10.33 -3.04 -1.72
CA LEU A 386 9.64 -1.89 -2.34
C LEU A 386 8.84 -2.26 -3.60
N ALA A 387 8.34 -3.49 -3.67
CA ALA A 387 7.56 -3.94 -4.81
C ALA A 387 6.25 -3.11 -4.92
N PRO A 388 5.92 -2.59 -6.12
CA PRO A 388 4.68 -1.85 -6.34
C PRO A 388 3.51 -2.83 -6.39
N LEU A 389 3.01 -3.24 -5.22
CA LEU A 389 1.96 -4.25 -5.10
C LEU A 389 0.69 -3.88 -5.87
N HIS A 390 0.45 -2.57 -6.03
CA HIS A 390 -0.67 -1.95 -6.73
C HIS A 390 -0.40 -1.63 -8.20
N SER A 391 0.65 -2.20 -8.80
CA SER A 391 0.91 -2.02 -10.24
C SER A 391 -0.29 -2.38 -11.12
N SER A 392 -1.15 -3.27 -10.59
CA SER A 392 -2.59 -3.29 -10.87
C SER A 392 -3.32 -3.38 -9.53
N ALA A 393 -4.52 -2.82 -9.43
CA ALA A 393 -5.26 -2.72 -8.16
C ALA A 393 -5.52 -4.09 -7.54
N ILE A 394 -5.17 -4.26 -6.26
CA ILE A 394 -5.39 -5.51 -5.51
C ILE A 394 -6.90 -5.68 -5.24
N THR A 395 -7.45 -6.82 -5.62
CA THR A 395 -8.86 -7.16 -5.47
C THR A 395 -9.09 -8.28 -4.45
N CYS A 396 -8.13 -9.17 -4.24
CA CYS A 396 -8.18 -10.17 -3.17
C CYS A 396 -6.78 -10.62 -2.72
N SER A 397 -6.72 -11.27 -1.56
CA SER A 397 -5.50 -11.86 -1.02
C SER A 397 -5.77 -13.21 -0.37
N ALA A 398 -4.80 -14.11 -0.40
CA ALA A 398 -4.81 -15.38 0.31
C ALA A 398 -3.41 -15.73 0.80
N HIS A 399 -3.31 -16.36 1.98
CA HIS A 399 -2.03 -16.78 2.55
C HIS A 399 -1.95 -18.31 2.60
N VAL A 400 -0.81 -18.88 2.18
CA VAL A 400 -0.53 -20.31 2.22
C VAL A 400 0.68 -20.54 3.10
N ALA A 401 0.48 -21.19 4.25
CA ALA A 401 1.53 -21.49 5.21
C ALA A 401 2.20 -22.84 4.94
N ASN A 402 3.47 -22.98 5.35
CA ASN A 402 4.26 -24.22 5.31
C ASN A 402 4.32 -24.82 3.90
N VAL A 403 4.75 -24.03 2.92
CA VAL A 403 4.82 -24.46 1.52
C VAL A 403 5.95 -25.50 1.34
N PRO A 404 5.67 -26.69 0.77
CA PRO A 404 6.68 -27.71 0.57
C PRO A 404 7.84 -27.24 -0.32
N SER A 405 9.08 -27.62 0.03
CA SER A 405 10.30 -27.23 -0.70
C SER A 405 10.23 -27.50 -2.21
N LYS A 406 9.64 -28.64 -2.60
CA LYS A 406 9.50 -28.99 -4.02
C LYS A 406 8.59 -28.02 -4.77
N LEU A 407 7.44 -27.66 -4.19
CA LEU A 407 6.54 -26.68 -4.81
C LEU A 407 7.20 -25.30 -4.86
N TRP A 408 7.83 -24.88 -3.77
CA TRP A 408 8.55 -23.62 -3.69
C TRP A 408 9.57 -23.47 -4.82
N ALA A 409 10.46 -24.46 -4.99
CA ALA A 409 11.48 -24.45 -6.02
C ALA A 409 10.90 -24.37 -7.44
N ARG A 410 9.78 -25.07 -7.71
CA ARG A 410 9.10 -25.03 -9.00
C ARG A 410 8.47 -23.66 -9.29
N ILE A 411 7.88 -23.01 -8.29
CA ILE A 411 7.33 -21.65 -8.43
C ILE A 411 8.45 -20.65 -8.72
N VAL A 412 9.55 -20.71 -7.97
CA VAL A 412 10.72 -19.85 -8.18
C VAL A 412 11.29 -20.07 -9.58
N SER A 413 11.50 -21.32 -9.99
CA SER A 413 12.02 -21.65 -11.32
C SER A 413 11.11 -21.15 -12.45
N ALA A 414 9.79 -21.28 -12.31
CA ALA A 414 8.84 -20.73 -13.28
C ALA A 414 8.93 -19.19 -13.35
N GLY A 415 9.12 -18.51 -12.22
CA GLY A 415 9.32 -17.05 -12.17
C GLY A 415 10.61 -16.60 -12.84
N GLU A 416 11.72 -17.29 -12.58
CA GLU A 416 13.02 -17.04 -13.22
C GLU A 416 12.96 -17.24 -14.74
N GLN A 417 12.14 -18.19 -15.22
CA GLN A 417 11.91 -18.38 -16.66
C GLN A 417 11.04 -17.28 -17.28
N GLN A 418 10.10 -16.69 -16.53
CA GLN A 418 9.27 -15.57 -17.00
C GLN A 418 10.06 -14.26 -17.14
N SER A 419 11.07 -14.10 -16.29
CA SER A 419 12.00 -12.97 -16.35
C SER A 419 13.42 -13.54 -16.36
N PRO A 420 13.91 -14.02 -17.54
CA PRO A 420 15.24 -14.59 -17.67
C PRO A 420 16.27 -13.47 -17.58
N GLN A 421 16.47 -12.97 -16.36
CA GLN A 421 17.60 -12.16 -16.00
C GLN A 421 18.69 -13.07 -15.44
N SER A 422 19.94 -12.70 -15.69
CA SER A 422 21.15 -13.43 -15.33
C SER A 422 21.23 -13.74 -13.82
N THR A 423 20.66 -14.88 -13.42
CA THR A 423 21.04 -15.85 -12.36
C THR A 423 21.75 -15.39 -11.07
N SER A 424 21.69 -14.11 -10.69
CA SER A 424 22.26 -13.58 -9.45
C SER A 424 21.69 -12.18 -9.08
N SER A 425 20.37 -11.99 -9.16
CA SER A 425 19.71 -10.68 -8.99
C SER A 425 19.93 -10.00 -7.62
N ALA A 426 20.20 -10.77 -6.56
CA ALA A 426 20.58 -10.20 -5.26
C ALA A 426 21.99 -9.57 -5.27
N SER A 427 22.90 -10.09 -6.10
CA SER A 427 24.27 -9.56 -6.23
C SER A 427 24.38 -8.37 -7.18
N SER A 428 23.37 -8.15 -8.03
CA SER A 428 23.29 -6.98 -8.93
C SER A 428 22.54 -5.79 -8.33
N TRP A 429 21.85 -5.96 -7.19
CA TRP A 429 21.18 -4.86 -6.51
C TRP A 429 22.23 -3.88 -5.96
N PRO A 430 22.17 -2.58 -6.30
CA PRO A 430 23.27 -1.67 -6.00
C PRO A 430 23.21 -1.08 -4.56
N ILE A 431 22.04 -1.07 -3.93
CA ILE A 431 21.81 -0.51 -2.58
C ILE A 431 22.07 -1.62 -1.55
N THR A 432 23.32 -1.75 -1.13
CA THR A 432 23.85 -2.94 -0.42
C THR A 432 24.20 -2.68 1.05
N GLY A 433 23.80 -1.54 1.60
CA GLY A 433 24.17 -1.10 2.93
C GLY A 433 23.64 -1.96 4.08
N GLY A 434 24.45 -2.12 5.14
CA GLY A 434 24.05 -2.81 6.36
C GLY A 434 24.00 -4.34 6.25
N ARG A 435 23.57 -4.99 7.34
CA ARG A 435 23.49 -6.44 7.48
C ARG A 435 22.17 -6.85 8.11
N ASN A 436 21.49 -7.82 7.50
CA ASN A 436 20.34 -8.47 8.10
C ASN A 436 20.80 -9.47 9.18
N LEU A 437 20.32 -9.28 10.41
CA LEU A 437 20.56 -10.13 11.58
C LEU A 437 19.39 -11.07 11.88
N ALA A 438 18.25 -10.91 11.20
CA ALA A 438 17.10 -11.79 11.38
C ALA A 438 17.45 -13.22 10.95
N LEU A 439 16.99 -14.19 11.75
CA LEU A 439 17.15 -15.60 11.42
C LEU A 439 16.36 -15.93 10.15
N GLU A 440 16.92 -16.82 9.33
CA GLU A 440 16.22 -17.37 8.17
C GLU A 440 14.89 -18.01 8.61
N PRO A 441 13.77 -17.70 7.94
CA PRO A 441 12.48 -18.25 8.33
C PRO A 441 12.47 -19.78 8.29
N ALA A 442 12.13 -20.42 9.41
CA ALA A 442 11.98 -21.88 9.48
C ALA A 442 10.81 -22.39 8.62
N GLN A 443 9.84 -21.54 8.34
CA GLN A 443 8.63 -21.86 7.57
C GLN A 443 8.53 -20.96 6.35
N ARG A 444 8.22 -21.56 5.19
CA ARG A 444 7.96 -20.83 3.96
C ARG A 444 6.49 -20.47 3.85
N GLY A 445 6.20 -19.18 3.70
CA GLY A 445 4.86 -18.63 3.53
C GLY A 445 4.70 -17.97 2.17
N LEU A 446 3.61 -18.26 1.48
CA LEU A 446 3.21 -17.52 0.27
C LEU A 446 2.06 -16.57 0.60
N LEU A 447 2.21 -15.31 0.19
CA LEU A 447 1.09 -14.41 0.03
C LEU A 447 0.73 -14.36 -1.45
N LEU A 448 -0.54 -14.62 -1.77
CA LEU A 448 -1.09 -14.52 -3.12
C LEU A 448 -1.94 -13.26 -3.19
N THR A 449 -1.74 -12.43 -4.20
CA THR A 449 -2.59 -11.26 -4.47
C THR A 449 -3.23 -11.38 -5.84
N GLY A 450 -4.55 -11.27 -5.89
CA GLY A 450 -5.31 -11.15 -7.15
C GLY A 450 -5.52 -9.68 -7.49
N HIS A 451 -5.50 -9.35 -8.79
CA HIS A 451 -5.55 -7.99 -9.28
C HIS A 451 -6.68 -7.73 -10.29
N GLU A 452 -6.98 -6.46 -10.54
CA GLU A 452 -8.03 -5.99 -11.44
C GLU A 452 -7.79 -6.37 -12.92
N ASP A 453 -6.52 -6.46 -13.33
CA ASP A 453 -6.09 -6.87 -14.67
C ASP A 453 -6.17 -8.39 -14.96
N GLY A 454 -6.64 -9.19 -13.98
CA GLY A 454 -6.68 -10.64 -14.09
C GLY A 454 -5.34 -11.33 -13.78
N THR A 455 -4.38 -10.62 -13.17
CA THR A 455 -3.14 -11.25 -12.71
C THR A 455 -3.27 -11.79 -11.28
N VAL A 456 -2.51 -12.85 -10.98
CA VAL A 456 -2.25 -13.32 -9.62
C VAL A 456 -0.75 -13.33 -9.38
N ARG A 457 -0.30 -12.63 -8.33
CA ARG A 457 1.12 -12.50 -7.97
C ARG A 457 1.43 -13.32 -6.73
N PHE A 458 2.58 -13.98 -6.77
CA PHE A 458 3.08 -14.86 -5.72
C PHE A 458 4.22 -14.15 -5.02
N TRP A 459 4.08 -13.97 -3.71
CA TRP A 459 5.05 -13.26 -2.90
C TRP A 459 5.61 -14.17 -1.81
N ASP A 460 6.93 -14.10 -1.60
CA ASP A 460 7.58 -14.68 -0.44
C ASP A 460 7.23 -13.85 0.80
N ALA A 461 6.31 -14.38 1.61
CA ALA A 461 5.88 -13.78 2.87
C ALA A 461 6.51 -14.49 4.09
N SER A 462 7.65 -15.15 3.91
CA SER A 462 8.31 -15.92 4.98
C SER A 462 9.03 -15.00 5.98
N GLY A 463 9.61 -13.89 5.51
CA GLY A 463 10.44 -12.99 6.32
C GLY A 463 10.04 -11.52 6.24
N VAL A 464 11.04 -10.66 6.45
CA VAL A 464 10.94 -9.19 6.47
C VAL A 464 10.77 -8.61 5.06
N ALA A 465 11.42 -9.19 4.05
CA ALA A 465 11.28 -8.73 2.67
C ALA A 465 10.18 -9.51 1.92
N LEU A 466 9.13 -8.81 1.47
CA LEU A 466 8.11 -9.38 0.58
C LEU A 466 8.62 -9.43 -0.87
N ARG A 467 9.19 -10.57 -1.27
CA ARG A 467 9.82 -10.72 -2.59
C ARG A 467 8.85 -11.28 -3.64
N PRO A 468 8.80 -10.74 -4.87
CA PRO A 468 8.03 -11.35 -5.94
C PRO A 468 8.68 -12.67 -6.39
N LEU A 469 7.87 -13.72 -6.58
CA LEU A 469 8.33 -15.04 -7.02
C LEU A 469 7.81 -15.43 -8.39
N TYR A 470 6.54 -15.18 -8.69
CA TYR A 470 5.90 -15.61 -9.94
C TYR A 470 4.66 -14.76 -10.24
N LYS A 471 4.35 -14.53 -11.53
CA LYS A 471 3.16 -13.81 -11.97
C LYS A 471 2.33 -14.67 -12.93
N LEU A 472 1.12 -15.04 -12.51
CA LEU A 472 0.11 -15.63 -13.39
C LEU A 472 -0.68 -14.53 -14.09
N SER A 473 -0.90 -14.65 -15.40
CA SER A 473 -1.84 -13.80 -16.15
C SER A 473 -2.95 -14.66 -16.75
N THR A 474 -4.22 -14.33 -16.45
CA THR A 474 -5.37 -15.03 -17.04
C THR A 474 -5.91 -14.34 -18.30
N ALA A 475 -5.50 -13.10 -18.57
CA ALA A 475 -6.04 -12.29 -19.66
C ALA A 475 -5.84 -12.94 -21.04
N GLY A 476 -4.70 -13.62 -21.25
CA GLY A 476 -4.39 -14.30 -22.50
C GLY A 476 -5.37 -15.41 -22.92
N LEU A 477 -6.22 -15.89 -21.99
CA LEU A 477 -7.29 -16.84 -22.31
C LEU A 477 -8.48 -16.19 -23.02
N PHE A 478 -8.67 -14.88 -22.87
CA PHE A 478 -9.87 -14.18 -23.29
C PHE A 478 -9.58 -13.26 -24.47
N GLN A 479 -10.62 -12.99 -25.26
CA GLN A 479 -10.64 -11.92 -26.25
C GLN A 479 -10.99 -10.63 -25.52
N THR A 480 -10.06 -9.69 -25.49
CA THR A 480 -10.28 -8.36 -24.89
C THR A 480 -10.30 -7.30 -25.98
N ASP A 481 -11.04 -6.21 -25.74
CA ASP A 481 -11.14 -5.09 -26.71
C ASP A 481 -9.78 -4.37 -26.92
N CYS A 482 -8.79 -4.71 -26.09
CA CYS A 482 -7.46 -4.10 -25.99
C CYS A 482 -6.44 -4.66 -26.99
N GLU A 483 -6.74 -5.77 -27.66
CA GLU A 483 -5.82 -6.42 -28.63
C GLU A 483 -5.49 -5.54 -29.85
N HIS A 484 -6.18 -4.42 -30.04
CA HIS A 484 -5.86 -3.42 -31.08
C HIS A 484 -4.76 -2.41 -30.65
N ALA A 485 -4.31 -2.41 -29.39
CA ALA A 485 -3.33 -1.46 -28.86
C ALA A 485 -1.88 -2.00 -28.82
N ASP A 486 -1.68 -3.32 -28.75
CA ASP A 486 -0.34 -3.93 -28.69
C ASP A 486 0.48 -3.75 -29.98
N SER A 487 -0.17 -3.38 -31.10
CA SER A 487 0.49 -2.96 -32.34
C SER A 487 1.22 -1.61 -32.24
N LEU A 488 1.12 -0.89 -31.12
CA LEU A 488 1.84 0.37 -30.85
C LEU A 488 3.06 0.19 -29.93
N ALA A 489 3.38 -1.05 -29.51
CA ALA A 489 4.52 -1.33 -28.61
C ALA A 489 5.84 -1.61 -29.37
N GLN A 490 5.83 -1.67 -30.70
CA GLN A 490 7.05 -1.51 -31.48
C GLN A 490 7.30 -0.01 -31.62
N ALA A 491 8.22 0.53 -30.81
CA ALA A 491 8.83 1.81 -31.12
C ALA A 491 9.39 1.69 -32.54
N ALA A 492 8.83 2.44 -33.50
CA ALA A 492 9.48 2.59 -34.78
C ALA A 492 10.87 3.18 -34.52
N GLU A 493 11.92 2.65 -35.16
CA GLU A 493 13.30 3.14 -34.99
C GLU A 493 13.46 4.64 -35.33
N ASP A 494 12.44 5.28 -35.92
CA ASP A 494 12.41 6.69 -36.34
C ASP A 494 11.67 7.66 -35.38
N ASP A 495 11.15 7.23 -34.24
CA ASP A 495 10.43 8.13 -33.31
C ASP A 495 11.39 9.00 -32.47
N TRP A 496 11.32 10.32 -32.68
CA TRP A 496 11.99 11.33 -31.85
C TRP A 496 10.96 12.11 -31.00
N PRO A 497 11.11 12.20 -29.67
CA PRO A 497 12.17 11.64 -28.80
C PRO A 497 12.24 10.11 -28.73
N PRO A 498 13.43 9.52 -28.44
CA PRO A 498 13.64 8.07 -28.38
C PRO A 498 13.07 7.49 -27.08
N PHE A 499 11.76 7.31 -27.03
CA PHE A 499 11.06 6.87 -25.83
C PHE A 499 11.27 5.38 -25.54
N ARG A 500 11.50 5.08 -24.26
CA ARG A 500 11.52 3.72 -23.72
C ARG A 500 10.65 3.66 -22.48
N LYS A 501 9.49 3.01 -22.59
CA LYS A 501 8.63 2.75 -21.41
C LYS A 501 9.37 1.86 -20.42
N VAL A 502 9.37 2.29 -19.16
CA VAL A 502 10.00 1.57 -18.05
C VAL A 502 9.11 1.65 -16.81
N GLY A 503 9.30 0.70 -15.88
CA GLY A 503 8.38 0.49 -14.76
C GLY A 503 7.28 -0.52 -15.09
N CYS A 504 6.46 -0.82 -14.10
CA CYS A 504 5.38 -1.80 -14.20
C CYS A 504 4.04 -1.28 -13.69
N PHE A 505 3.98 -0.08 -13.11
CA PHE A 505 2.72 0.51 -12.65
C PHE A 505 1.82 0.86 -13.84
N ASP A 506 0.61 0.33 -13.83
CA ASP A 506 -0.42 0.65 -14.80
C ASP A 506 -1.56 1.46 -14.16
N PRO A 507 -1.71 2.75 -14.49
CA PRO A 507 -2.81 3.57 -14.00
C PRO A 507 -4.15 3.25 -14.68
N TYR A 508 -4.16 2.38 -15.69
CA TYR A 508 -5.33 2.01 -16.47
C TYR A 508 -5.89 0.65 -16.02
N SER A 509 -7.19 0.47 -16.24
CA SER A 509 -7.89 -0.79 -16.04
C SER A 509 -8.59 -1.06 -17.35
N ASP A 510 -8.03 -2.02 -18.09
CA ASP A 510 -8.43 -2.35 -19.45
C ASP A 510 -9.83 -2.96 -19.48
N ASP A 511 -10.05 -4.05 -18.73
CA ASP A 511 -11.34 -4.70 -18.60
C ASP A 511 -11.60 -5.17 -17.16
N PRO A 512 -12.50 -4.51 -16.40
CA PRO A 512 -12.79 -4.87 -15.01
C PRO A 512 -13.41 -6.26 -14.86
N ARG A 513 -13.86 -6.89 -15.95
CA ARG A 513 -14.35 -8.28 -15.93
C ARG A 513 -13.24 -9.28 -15.59
N LEU A 514 -11.98 -8.96 -15.91
CA LEU A 514 -10.82 -9.80 -15.64
C LEU A 514 -10.49 -9.89 -14.14
N GLY A 515 -10.89 -8.88 -13.36
CA GLY A 515 -10.48 -8.74 -11.97
C GLY A 515 -10.69 -9.99 -11.12
N VAL A 516 -9.65 -10.42 -10.42
CA VAL A 516 -9.63 -11.65 -9.62
C VAL A 516 -10.33 -11.45 -8.28
N GLN A 517 -11.40 -12.18 -8.01
CA GLN A 517 -12.19 -12.07 -6.79
C GLN A 517 -11.75 -13.05 -5.69
N LYS A 518 -11.32 -14.26 -6.06
CA LYS A 518 -10.85 -15.29 -5.13
C LYS A 518 -9.75 -16.14 -5.73
N VAL A 519 -8.83 -16.58 -4.87
CA VAL A 519 -7.77 -17.53 -5.22
C VAL A 519 -7.69 -18.62 -4.15
N ALA A 520 -7.39 -19.85 -4.57
CA ALA A 520 -7.10 -20.97 -3.70
C ALA A 520 -5.98 -21.82 -4.31
N LEU A 521 -5.00 -22.23 -3.51
CA LEU A 521 -3.86 -23.04 -3.96
C LEU A 521 -3.72 -24.26 -3.07
N CYS A 522 -3.74 -25.45 -3.67
CA CYS A 522 -3.33 -26.67 -2.97
C CYS A 522 -1.81 -26.81 -3.06
N LYS A 523 -1.13 -26.58 -1.93
CA LYS A 523 0.33 -26.67 -1.83
C LYS A 523 0.92 -28.07 -2.05
N TYR A 524 0.07 -29.11 -2.11
CA TYR A 524 0.50 -30.52 -2.22
C TYR A 524 0.38 -31.11 -3.62
N THR A 525 -0.59 -30.65 -4.41
CA THR A 525 -0.80 -31.06 -5.82
C THR A 525 -0.40 -29.98 -6.81
N ALA A 526 -0.13 -28.76 -6.33
CA ALA A 526 0.11 -27.59 -7.18
C ALA A 526 -1.09 -27.23 -8.08
N GLN A 527 -2.29 -27.62 -7.68
CA GLN A 527 -3.53 -27.17 -8.31
C GLN A 527 -3.98 -25.85 -7.70
N MET A 528 -4.46 -24.96 -8.56
CA MET A 528 -4.89 -23.64 -8.19
C MET A 528 -6.26 -23.33 -8.81
N VAL A 529 -7.06 -22.57 -8.07
CA VAL A 529 -8.30 -21.99 -8.57
C VAL A 529 -8.20 -20.48 -8.55
N VAL A 530 -8.56 -19.85 -9.67
CA VAL A 530 -8.66 -18.38 -9.82
C VAL A 530 -10.08 -18.06 -10.26
N ALA A 531 -10.81 -17.30 -9.46
CA ALA A 531 -12.18 -16.91 -9.76
C ALA A 531 -12.29 -15.40 -9.95
N GLY A 532 -13.01 -14.96 -10.98
CA GLY A 532 -13.04 -13.58 -11.44
C GLY A 532 -14.38 -12.87 -11.29
N THR A 533 -14.45 -11.67 -11.86
CA THR A 533 -15.55 -10.72 -11.69
C THR A 533 -16.76 -10.99 -12.61
N ALA A 534 -16.54 -11.61 -13.77
CA ALA A 534 -17.59 -11.98 -14.73
C ALA A 534 -17.99 -13.47 -14.65
N GLY A 535 -17.91 -14.06 -13.46
CA GLY A 535 -18.34 -15.44 -13.21
C GLY A 535 -17.41 -16.54 -13.75
N GLN A 536 -16.23 -16.17 -14.28
CA GLN A 536 -15.22 -17.13 -14.72
C GLN A 536 -14.48 -17.74 -13.52
N VAL A 537 -14.33 -19.07 -13.52
CA VAL A 537 -13.58 -19.85 -12.52
C VAL A 537 -12.60 -20.75 -13.27
N LEU A 538 -11.30 -20.48 -13.11
CA LEU A 538 -10.22 -21.21 -13.77
C LEU A 538 -9.60 -22.21 -12.79
N ILE A 539 -9.43 -23.44 -13.26
CA ILE A 539 -8.65 -24.48 -12.57
C ILE A 539 -7.35 -24.64 -13.33
N LEU A 540 -6.23 -24.45 -12.63
CA LEU A 540 -4.88 -24.47 -13.18
C LEU A 540 -4.01 -25.49 -12.45
N GLU A 541 -2.99 -26.00 -13.12
CA GLU A 541 -1.95 -26.85 -12.54
C GLU A 541 -0.57 -26.31 -12.90
N LEU A 542 0.36 -26.38 -11.94
CA LEU A 542 1.75 -26.00 -12.17
C LEU A 542 2.45 -27.03 -13.07
N SER A 543 2.95 -26.58 -14.22
CA SER A 543 3.80 -27.34 -15.14
C SER A 543 5.19 -26.72 -15.22
N ASP A 544 6.23 -27.55 -15.30
CA ASP A 544 7.62 -27.09 -15.46
C ASP A 544 7.99 -26.90 -16.94
N VAL A 545 7.09 -27.30 -17.86
CA VAL A 545 7.32 -27.29 -19.31
C VAL A 545 6.24 -26.46 -19.99
N PRO A 546 6.60 -25.58 -20.95
CA PRO A 546 5.60 -24.89 -21.77
C PRO A 546 4.76 -25.91 -22.56
N ALA A 547 3.48 -25.61 -22.71
CA ALA A 547 2.54 -26.49 -23.39
C ALA A 547 1.61 -25.71 -24.31
N GLU A 548 1.28 -26.29 -25.46
CA GLU A 548 0.26 -25.75 -26.35
C GLU A 548 -1.01 -26.59 -26.20
N GLN A 549 -2.05 -26.02 -25.59
CA GLN A 549 -3.28 -26.75 -25.29
C GLN A 549 -4.52 -25.87 -25.32
N ALA A 550 -5.63 -26.48 -25.72
CA ALA A 550 -6.95 -25.85 -25.66
C ALA A 550 -7.55 -26.01 -24.26
N VAL A 551 -8.15 -24.94 -23.74
CA VAL A 551 -8.80 -24.96 -22.42
C VAL A 551 -10.24 -25.44 -22.59
N SER A 552 -10.63 -26.44 -21.81
CA SER A 552 -12.02 -26.93 -21.82
C SER A 552 -12.92 -25.92 -21.11
N VAL A 553 -14.01 -25.52 -21.77
CA VAL A 553 -14.99 -24.58 -21.23
C VAL A 553 -16.26 -25.32 -20.84
N SER A 554 -16.75 -25.11 -19.61
CA SER A 554 -17.99 -25.68 -19.11
C SER A 554 -18.87 -24.58 -18.51
N ASN A 555 -20.17 -24.59 -18.82
CA ASN A 555 -21.12 -23.62 -18.29
C ASN A 555 -21.89 -24.20 -17.11
N VAL A 556 -22.09 -23.41 -16.06
CA VAL A 556 -22.91 -23.79 -14.90
C VAL A 556 -23.99 -22.75 -14.69
N ASP A 557 -25.22 -23.14 -15.00
CA ASP A 557 -26.40 -22.30 -14.82
C ASP A 557 -26.94 -22.41 -13.38
N LEU A 558 -26.72 -21.35 -12.61
CA LEU A 558 -27.17 -21.25 -11.22
C LEU A 558 -28.67 -20.93 -11.12
N LEU A 559 -29.32 -20.62 -12.25
CA LEU A 559 -30.73 -20.26 -12.34
C LEU A 559 -31.53 -21.27 -13.18
N GLN A 560 -31.01 -22.48 -13.39
CA GLN A 560 -31.66 -23.53 -14.20
C GLN A 560 -33.14 -23.78 -13.83
N ASP A 561 -33.52 -23.59 -12.56
CA ASP A 561 -34.88 -23.80 -12.04
C ASP A 561 -35.72 -22.50 -12.00
N ARG A 562 -35.28 -21.42 -12.66
CA ARG A 562 -35.92 -20.10 -12.66
C ARG A 562 -36.13 -19.53 -14.04
N GLU A 563 -37.39 -19.34 -14.39
CA GLU A 563 -37.80 -18.65 -15.61
C GLU A 563 -37.97 -17.13 -15.37
N GLY A 564 -37.78 -16.32 -16.43
CA GLY A 564 -38.05 -14.88 -16.40
C GLY A 564 -36.98 -14.00 -15.76
N PHE A 565 -35.88 -14.55 -15.26
CA PHE A 565 -34.75 -13.75 -14.78
C PHE A 565 -34.00 -13.11 -15.95
N THR A 566 -33.67 -11.82 -15.83
CA THR A 566 -32.89 -11.09 -16.84
C THR A 566 -31.61 -10.54 -16.23
N TRP A 567 -30.47 -10.96 -16.77
CA TRP A 567 -29.16 -10.44 -16.37
C TRP A 567 -28.95 -9.01 -16.90
N LYS A 568 -28.55 -8.09 -16.02
CA LYS A 568 -28.30 -6.67 -16.35
C LYS A 568 -26.87 -6.20 -16.07
N GLY A 569 -25.97 -7.12 -15.70
CA GLY A 569 -24.58 -6.81 -15.44
C GLY A 569 -23.68 -6.96 -16.67
N HIS A 570 -22.37 -7.01 -16.44
CA HIS A 570 -21.41 -7.25 -17.52
C HIS A 570 -21.64 -8.60 -18.19
N GLU A 571 -21.46 -8.66 -19.52
CA GLU A 571 -21.45 -9.94 -20.22
C GLU A 571 -20.25 -10.79 -19.82
N ARG A 572 -20.35 -12.11 -20.02
CA ARG A 572 -19.23 -13.04 -19.81
C ARG A 572 -18.04 -12.66 -20.69
N LEU A 573 -16.83 -13.00 -20.25
CA LEU A 573 -15.65 -12.91 -21.09
C LEU A 573 -15.71 -13.98 -22.18
N SER A 574 -15.30 -13.62 -23.39
CA SER A 574 -15.24 -14.55 -24.52
C SER A 574 -13.89 -15.28 -24.50
N PRO A 575 -13.85 -16.60 -24.21
CA PRO A 575 -12.59 -17.35 -24.27
C PRO A 575 -12.14 -17.50 -25.72
N ARG A 576 -10.83 -17.40 -25.95
CA ARG A 576 -10.23 -17.71 -27.25
C ARG A 576 -10.44 -19.19 -27.57
N THR A 577 -10.68 -19.48 -28.84
CA THR A 577 -10.90 -20.83 -29.35
C THR A 577 -9.60 -21.41 -29.90
N GLY A 578 -9.45 -22.74 -29.80
CA GLY A 578 -8.26 -23.45 -30.27
C GLY A 578 -7.16 -23.59 -29.21
N PRO A 579 -6.03 -24.23 -29.58
CA PRO A 579 -4.89 -24.36 -28.69
C PRO A 579 -4.18 -23.02 -28.50
N LEU A 580 -3.76 -22.74 -27.27
CA LEU A 580 -2.99 -21.54 -26.91
C LEU A 580 -1.62 -21.95 -26.36
N PRO A 581 -0.55 -21.16 -26.62
CA PRO A 581 0.75 -21.40 -26.02
C PRO A 581 0.74 -20.94 -24.57
N TRP A 582 1.08 -21.84 -23.66
CA TRP A 582 1.22 -21.57 -22.23
C TRP A 582 2.68 -21.70 -21.82
N PRO A 583 3.28 -20.68 -21.19
CA PRO A 583 4.63 -20.80 -20.65
C PRO A 583 4.68 -21.80 -19.50
N ALA A 584 5.88 -22.17 -19.06
CA ALA A 584 6.05 -22.88 -17.80
C ALA A 584 5.45 -22.06 -16.63
N GLY A 585 4.85 -22.73 -15.66
CA GLY A 585 4.06 -22.11 -14.60
C GLY A 585 2.66 -22.72 -14.49
N PHE A 586 1.72 -21.96 -13.93
CA PHE A 586 0.34 -22.41 -13.76
C PHE A 586 -0.42 -22.33 -15.08
N GLN A 587 -0.78 -23.49 -15.64
CA GLN A 587 -1.45 -23.61 -16.93
C GLN A 587 -2.93 -23.99 -16.73
N PRO A 588 -3.87 -23.32 -17.41
CA PRO A 588 -5.30 -23.60 -17.24
C PRO A 588 -5.72 -24.94 -17.85
N GLN A 589 -6.50 -25.72 -17.11
CA GLN A 589 -7.04 -27.01 -17.54
C GLN A 589 -8.51 -26.91 -17.94
N VAL A 590 -9.27 -26.15 -17.15
CA VAL A 590 -10.71 -25.95 -17.31
C VAL A 590 -11.07 -24.51 -16.95
N LEU A 591 -11.95 -23.93 -17.76
CA LEU A 591 -12.72 -22.73 -17.46
C LEU A 591 -14.16 -23.13 -17.16
N VAL A 592 -14.62 -22.85 -15.94
CA VAL A 592 -16.02 -22.93 -15.56
C VAL A 592 -16.63 -21.53 -15.63
N GLN A 593 -17.66 -21.34 -16.45
CA GLN A 593 -18.37 -20.08 -16.59
C GLN A 593 -19.71 -20.14 -15.86
N CYS A 594 -19.87 -19.33 -14.82
CA CYS A 594 -21.15 -19.15 -14.13
C CYS A 594 -22.16 -18.43 -15.04
N LEU A 595 -23.41 -18.88 -15.02
CA LEU A 595 -24.54 -18.18 -15.61
C LEU A 595 -25.57 -17.90 -14.49
N PRO A 596 -26.00 -16.64 -14.29
CA PRO A 596 -25.48 -15.40 -14.88
C PRO A 596 -23.98 -15.15 -14.58
N PRO A 597 -23.26 -14.36 -15.41
CA PRO A 597 -21.83 -14.07 -15.24
C PRO A 597 -21.57 -13.03 -14.14
N ALA A 598 -22.06 -13.33 -12.94
CA ALA A 598 -21.89 -12.49 -11.76
C ALA A 598 -20.56 -12.76 -11.05
N ALA A 599 -20.09 -11.77 -10.29
CA ALA A 599 -18.84 -11.89 -9.54
C ALA A 599 -18.85 -13.07 -8.58
N VAL A 600 -17.76 -13.83 -8.58
CA VAL A 600 -17.60 -14.97 -7.67
C VAL A 600 -17.28 -14.47 -6.27
N THR A 601 -18.13 -14.83 -5.30
CA THR A 601 -18.09 -14.32 -3.93
C THR A 601 -17.42 -15.27 -2.95
N ALA A 602 -17.36 -16.57 -3.27
CA ALA A 602 -16.71 -17.61 -2.48
C ALA A 602 -16.15 -18.69 -3.40
N VAL A 603 -15.01 -19.27 -3.02
CA VAL A 603 -14.42 -20.43 -3.70
C VAL A 603 -13.76 -21.33 -2.68
N THR A 604 -13.76 -22.65 -2.93
CA THR A 604 -12.96 -23.60 -2.17
C THR A 604 -12.57 -24.79 -3.07
N LEU A 605 -11.38 -25.33 -2.84
CA LEU A 605 -10.76 -26.39 -3.64
C LEU A 605 -10.51 -27.60 -2.73
N HIS A 606 -10.96 -28.78 -3.15
CA HIS A 606 -10.59 -30.05 -2.53
C HIS A 606 -9.82 -30.92 -3.53
N ALA A 607 -8.49 -30.78 -3.50
CA ALA A 607 -7.59 -31.41 -4.46
C ALA A 607 -7.57 -32.96 -4.38
N GLU A 608 -7.91 -33.54 -3.24
CA GLU A 608 -7.98 -35.00 -3.06
C GLU A 608 -9.27 -35.61 -3.62
N TRP A 609 -10.33 -34.81 -3.76
CA TRP A 609 -11.61 -35.28 -4.31
C TRP A 609 -11.82 -34.83 -5.75
N SER A 610 -10.85 -34.10 -6.31
CA SER A 610 -10.98 -33.49 -7.63
C SER A 610 -12.17 -32.53 -7.78
N LEU A 611 -12.55 -31.84 -6.68
CA LEU A 611 -13.72 -30.96 -6.63
C LEU A 611 -13.35 -29.50 -6.39
N VAL A 612 -14.09 -28.62 -7.05
CA VAL A 612 -14.12 -27.18 -6.77
C VAL A 612 -15.55 -26.74 -6.53
N ALA A 613 -15.77 -25.93 -5.49
CA ALA A 613 -17.04 -25.27 -5.24
C ALA A 613 -16.87 -23.75 -5.36
N PHE A 614 -17.86 -23.09 -5.95
CA PHE A 614 -17.86 -21.65 -6.17
C PHE A 614 -19.25 -21.07 -5.93
N GLY A 615 -19.31 -19.83 -5.45
CA GLY A 615 -20.54 -19.13 -5.11
C GLY A 615 -20.59 -17.75 -5.74
N THR A 616 -21.79 -17.28 -6.07
CA THR A 616 -22.06 -15.93 -6.57
C THR A 616 -23.14 -15.27 -5.71
N SER A 617 -23.63 -14.11 -6.15
CA SER A 617 -24.83 -13.49 -5.57
C SER A 617 -26.12 -14.29 -5.79
N HIS A 618 -26.15 -15.25 -6.73
CA HIS A 618 -27.36 -15.95 -7.16
C HIS A 618 -27.48 -17.38 -6.60
N GLY A 619 -26.35 -18.00 -6.28
CA GLY A 619 -26.28 -19.43 -6.02
C GLY A 619 -24.85 -19.92 -5.89
N PHE A 620 -24.70 -21.23 -5.73
CA PHE A 620 -23.39 -21.89 -5.73
C PHE A 620 -23.42 -23.15 -6.60
N GLY A 621 -22.25 -23.53 -7.09
CA GLY A 621 -22.04 -24.74 -7.85
C GLY A 621 -20.94 -25.61 -7.26
N LEU A 622 -21.01 -26.91 -7.54
CA LEU A 622 -19.97 -27.91 -7.31
C LEU A 622 -19.58 -28.50 -8.66
N PHE A 623 -18.27 -28.62 -8.90
CA PHE A 623 -17.74 -29.05 -10.17
C PHE A 623 -16.60 -30.07 -9.99
N ASP A 624 -16.66 -31.16 -10.74
CA ASP A 624 -15.62 -32.19 -10.85
C ASP A 624 -14.68 -31.79 -11.98
N TYR A 625 -13.50 -31.27 -11.63
CA TYR A 625 -12.55 -30.79 -12.62
C TYR A 625 -11.71 -31.91 -13.26
N GLN A 626 -11.72 -33.11 -12.68
CA GLN A 626 -11.09 -34.28 -13.29
C GLN A 626 -11.96 -34.83 -14.42
N ARG A 627 -13.28 -34.86 -14.24
CA ARG A 627 -14.25 -35.22 -15.31
C ARG A 627 -14.67 -34.05 -16.19
N LYS A 628 -14.38 -32.81 -15.76
CA LYS A 628 -14.78 -31.57 -16.42
C LYS A 628 -16.31 -31.43 -16.50
N SER A 629 -17.02 -31.89 -15.47
CA SER A 629 -18.49 -31.94 -15.41
C SER A 629 -19.07 -31.25 -14.18
N PRO A 630 -20.20 -30.52 -14.31
CA PRO A 630 -20.93 -30.00 -13.16
C PRO A 630 -21.51 -31.14 -12.32
N VAL A 631 -21.44 -31.01 -11.00
CA VAL A 631 -22.02 -31.96 -10.02
C VAL A 631 -23.31 -31.38 -9.41
N LEU A 632 -23.30 -30.09 -9.10
CA LEU A 632 -24.44 -29.39 -8.50
C LEU A 632 -24.48 -27.94 -9.00
N ALA A 633 -25.68 -27.44 -9.27
CA ALA A 633 -25.96 -26.01 -9.37
C ALA A 633 -27.18 -25.71 -8.48
N ARG A 634 -27.04 -24.79 -7.52
CA ARG A 634 -28.09 -24.47 -6.56
C ARG A 634 -28.35 -22.97 -6.52
N CYS A 635 -29.57 -22.59 -6.89
CA CYS A 635 -30.07 -21.23 -6.69
C CYS A 635 -30.36 -20.96 -5.20
N THR A 636 -29.98 -19.78 -4.72
CA THR A 636 -30.19 -19.34 -3.32
C THR A 636 -31.00 -18.05 -3.21
N LEU A 637 -31.44 -17.47 -4.32
CA LEU A 637 -32.30 -16.29 -4.33
C LEU A 637 -33.66 -16.57 -3.69
N HIS A 638 -34.39 -15.54 -3.26
CA HIS A 638 -35.79 -15.70 -2.87
C HIS A 638 -36.68 -15.81 -4.13
N PRO A 639 -37.80 -16.58 -4.14
CA PRO A 639 -38.65 -16.73 -5.32
C PRO A 639 -39.19 -15.41 -5.90
N ASN A 640 -39.35 -14.40 -5.06
CA ASN A 640 -39.82 -13.06 -5.48
C ASN A 640 -38.70 -12.17 -6.06
N ASP A 641 -37.44 -12.60 -5.98
CA ASP A 641 -36.30 -11.85 -6.50
C ASP A 641 -36.19 -12.06 -8.02
N SER A 642 -36.87 -11.20 -8.78
CA SER A 642 -36.77 -11.13 -10.25
C SER A 642 -35.58 -10.29 -10.73
N LEU A 643 -34.93 -9.56 -9.82
CA LEU A 643 -33.77 -8.72 -10.06
C LEU A 643 -32.75 -8.93 -8.93
N ALA A 644 -31.64 -9.61 -9.22
CA ALA A 644 -30.49 -9.68 -8.33
C ALA A 644 -29.48 -8.57 -8.69
N MET A 645 -28.75 -8.09 -7.69
CA MET A 645 -27.95 -6.85 -7.76
C MET A 645 -27.07 -6.68 -9.02
N GLU A 646 -27.06 -5.43 -9.48
CA GLU A 646 -26.18 -4.85 -10.48
C GLU A 646 -24.78 -4.57 -9.89
N GLY A 647 -23.76 -5.28 -10.38
CA GLY A 647 -22.34 -4.94 -10.18
C GLY A 647 -21.62 -5.67 -9.03
N PRO A 648 -20.28 -5.58 -8.97
CA PRO A 648 -19.49 -6.24 -7.94
C PRO A 648 -19.90 -5.72 -6.54
N LEU A 649 -19.98 -6.60 -5.55
CA LEU A 649 -20.21 -6.28 -4.13
C LEU A 649 -19.12 -5.34 -3.52
N SER A 650 -18.12 -4.91 -4.32
CA SER A 650 -17.05 -3.98 -3.98
C SER A 650 -17.42 -2.50 -4.10
N ARG A 651 -18.71 -2.12 -4.08
CA ARG A 651 -19.12 -0.69 -3.89
C ARG A 651 -18.77 -0.12 -2.51
N VAL A 652 -17.81 -0.71 -1.79
CA VAL A 652 -17.01 0.01 -0.81
C VAL A 652 -15.70 0.43 -1.49
N LYS A 653 -15.71 1.69 -1.94
CA LYS A 653 -14.53 2.53 -2.22
C LYS A 653 -13.57 2.07 -3.32
N SER A 654 -13.98 2.27 -4.58
CA SER A 654 -13.10 3.01 -5.49
C SER A 654 -13.49 4.49 -5.42
N LEU A 655 -12.98 5.19 -4.40
CA LEU A 655 -13.02 6.66 -4.35
C LEU A 655 -12.30 7.27 -5.56
N LYS A 656 -11.33 6.54 -6.15
CA LYS A 656 -10.76 6.85 -7.46
C LYS A 656 -11.80 6.82 -8.60
N LYS A 657 -12.83 5.96 -8.58
CA LYS A 657 -13.92 6.00 -9.60
C LYS A 657 -14.82 7.23 -9.47
N SER A 658 -15.05 7.74 -8.26
CA SER A 658 -15.81 8.98 -8.04
C SER A 658 -15.04 10.22 -8.52
N LEU A 659 -13.73 10.28 -8.30
CA LEU A 659 -12.87 11.36 -8.84
C LEU A 659 -12.59 11.18 -10.35
N ARG A 660 -12.43 9.95 -10.84
CA ARG A 660 -12.21 9.67 -12.28
C ARG A 660 -13.48 9.84 -13.12
N GLN A 661 -14.67 9.78 -12.53
CA GLN A 661 -15.90 10.24 -13.19
C GLN A 661 -16.14 11.75 -13.07
N SER A 662 -15.60 12.46 -12.07
CA SER A 662 -15.75 13.92 -11.99
C SER A 662 -14.86 14.66 -12.98
N PHE A 663 -13.61 14.23 -13.20
CA PHE A 663 -12.69 14.89 -14.13
C PHE A 663 -12.97 14.63 -15.62
N ARG A 664 -13.72 13.57 -15.97
CA ARG A 664 -14.24 13.36 -17.34
C ARG A 664 -15.69 13.82 -17.53
N ARG A 665 -16.34 14.41 -16.52
CA ARG A 665 -17.71 14.94 -16.60
C ARG A 665 -17.80 16.46 -16.37
N ILE A 666 -16.67 17.17 -16.24
CA ILE A 666 -16.58 18.65 -16.34
C ILE A 666 -16.15 19.05 -17.76
N ARG A 667 -16.84 18.53 -18.77
CA ARG A 667 -17.02 19.12 -20.11
C ARG A 667 -18.03 18.24 -20.85
N LYS A 668 -19.22 18.81 -21.08
CA LYS A 668 -20.42 18.24 -21.76
C LYS A 668 -21.39 17.44 -20.87
N SER A 669 -22.41 18.13 -20.36
CA SER A 669 -23.83 17.79 -20.61
C SER A 669 -24.76 18.43 -19.56
N ARG A 670 -25.61 19.37 -20.00
CA ARG A 670 -27.00 19.52 -19.53
C ARG A 670 -27.78 20.35 -20.55
N VAL A 671 -28.61 19.69 -21.36
CA VAL A 671 -29.93 20.20 -21.77
C VAL A 671 -30.88 19.01 -21.94
N SER A 672 -31.80 18.83 -20.99
CA SER A 672 -33.19 18.46 -21.29
C SER A 672 -34.02 18.70 -20.04
N GLY A 673 -34.80 19.78 -20.07
CA GLY A 673 -35.80 20.09 -19.06
C GLY A 673 -37.18 19.62 -19.49
N LYS A 674 -37.83 18.82 -18.66
CA LYS A 674 -39.30 18.79 -18.60
C LYS A 674 -39.75 18.76 -17.14
N LYS A 675 -40.53 19.78 -16.78
CA LYS A 675 -41.12 20.08 -15.47
C LYS A 675 -42.02 18.94 -14.97
N ARG A 676 -41.98 18.64 -13.66
CA ARG A 676 -43.18 18.39 -12.83
C ARG A 676 -42.88 18.45 -11.32
N ALA A 677 -43.74 19.23 -10.65
CA ALA A 677 -44.08 19.46 -9.24
C ALA A 677 -43.24 18.88 -8.07
N ALA A 678 -42.88 19.77 -7.13
CA ALA A 678 -42.42 19.47 -5.78
C ALA A 678 -43.50 19.85 -4.76
N ASN A 679 -43.82 18.95 -3.81
CA ASN A 679 -44.46 19.28 -2.54
C ASN A 679 -44.38 18.07 -1.58
N ALA A 680 -43.41 18.10 -0.64
CA ALA A 680 -43.45 17.42 0.67
C ALA A 680 -42.04 17.44 1.29
N ASN A 681 -41.69 18.46 2.09
CA ASN A 681 -40.56 18.35 3.02
C ASN A 681 -40.59 19.30 4.23
N SER A 682 -41.66 20.08 4.46
CA SER A 682 -41.71 20.99 5.62
C SER A 682 -42.21 20.36 6.93
N LYS A 683 -42.76 19.14 6.94
CA LYS A 683 -43.36 18.53 8.15
C LYS A 683 -42.44 17.60 8.95
N LEU A 684 -41.28 17.21 8.43
CA LEU A 684 -40.36 16.28 9.10
C LEU A 684 -39.34 16.99 9.99
N GLN A 685 -39.14 18.28 9.79
CA GLN A 685 -38.13 19.07 10.49
C GLN A 685 -38.66 19.67 11.81
N GLU A 686 -39.98 19.93 11.91
CA GLU A 686 -40.64 20.36 13.16
C GLU A 686 -40.83 19.22 14.17
N ALA A 687 -40.97 17.96 13.71
CA ALA A 687 -41.16 16.80 14.59
C ALA A 687 -39.90 16.39 15.35
N ASN A 688 -38.71 16.67 14.80
CA ASN A 688 -37.44 16.33 15.43
C ASN A 688 -36.98 17.38 16.47
N ALA A 689 -37.47 18.62 16.39
CA ALA A 689 -37.15 19.67 17.36
C ALA A 689 -37.91 19.49 18.69
N GLN A 690 -39.11 18.90 18.66
CA GLN A 690 -39.97 18.72 19.85
C GLN A 690 -39.57 17.53 20.73
N LEU A 691 -38.70 16.64 20.26
CA LEU A 691 -38.20 15.49 21.04
C LEU A 691 -36.92 15.80 21.83
N ALA A 692 -36.34 16.99 21.67
CA ALA A 692 -35.10 17.39 22.32
C ALA A 692 -35.27 18.04 23.70
N GLU A 693 -36.50 18.31 24.17
CA GLU A 693 -36.77 19.13 25.37
C GLU A 693 -37.30 18.38 26.62
N GLN A 694 -37.20 17.06 26.72
CA GLN A 694 -37.60 16.34 27.95
C GLN A 694 -36.41 15.71 28.69
N ALA A 695 -35.96 16.38 29.76
CA ALA A 695 -34.97 15.91 30.72
C ALA A 695 -35.60 15.60 32.10
N CYS A 696 -35.19 14.49 32.76
CA CYS A 696 -35.12 14.25 34.22
C CYS A 696 -34.82 12.75 34.55
N PRO A 697 -34.43 12.34 35.78
CA PRO A 697 -33.21 12.67 36.56
C PRO A 697 -32.47 11.40 37.10
N HIS A 698 -31.44 11.63 37.92
CA HIS A 698 -30.35 10.80 38.50
C HIS A 698 -30.54 9.34 38.99
N ASP A 699 -29.38 8.65 38.98
CA ASP A 699 -28.87 7.52 39.78
C ASP A 699 -29.58 6.16 39.75
N VAL A 700 -29.16 5.32 38.78
CA VAL A 700 -29.19 3.85 38.91
C VAL A 700 -27.92 3.27 38.28
N GLU A 701 -27.16 2.53 39.08
CA GLU A 701 -26.01 1.71 38.68
C GLU A 701 -26.41 0.75 37.54
N MET A 702 -26.08 1.10 36.30
CA MET A 702 -26.49 0.34 35.11
C MET A 702 -25.55 -0.86 34.89
N THR A 703 -26.02 -2.06 35.25
CA THR A 703 -25.52 -3.30 34.64
C THR A 703 -25.68 -3.21 33.12
N PRO A 704 -24.71 -3.66 32.29
CA PRO A 704 -24.76 -3.45 30.84
C PRO A 704 -26.02 -4.07 30.24
N VAL A 705 -26.87 -3.23 29.65
CA VAL A 705 -28.09 -3.62 28.96
C VAL A 705 -27.70 -4.42 27.71
N GLN A 706 -27.79 -5.74 27.81
CA GLN A 706 -27.56 -6.66 26.71
C GLN A 706 -28.59 -6.38 25.59
N ARG A 707 -28.17 -5.71 24.52
CA ARG A 707 -29.03 -5.36 23.38
C ARG A 707 -29.62 -6.63 22.77
N ARG A 708 -30.94 -6.73 22.68
CA ARG A 708 -31.61 -7.86 21.99
C ARG A 708 -31.28 -7.76 20.50
N ILE A 709 -30.67 -8.80 19.96
CA ILE A 709 -30.45 -8.94 18.51
C ILE A 709 -31.76 -9.40 17.90
N GLU A 710 -32.42 -8.51 17.17
CA GLU A 710 -33.62 -8.82 16.39
C GLU A 710 -33.24 -9.44 15.03
N PRO A 711 -34.03 -10.40 14.52
CA PRO A 711 -33.77 -11.01 13.23
C PRO A 711 -33.92 -9.99 12.08
N ARG A 712 -33.01 -10.05 11.10
CA ARG A 712 -33.13 -9.25 9.86
C ARG A 712 -34.37 -9.67 9.06
N SER A 713 -34.95 -8.73 8.30
CA SER A 713 -36.12 -8.98 7.44
C SER A 713 -35.81 -10.03 6.37
N ALA A 714 -36.83 -10.78 5.95
CA ALA A 714 -36.69 -11.78 4.88
C ALA A 714 -36.56 -11.13 3.49
N ASP A 715 -37.04 -9.89 3.34
CA ASP A 715 -37.16 -9.18 2.06
C ASP A 715 -35.87 -8.42 1.65
N ASP A 716 -34.71 -8.79 2.22
CA ASP A 716 -33.43 -8.22 1.83
C ASP A 716 -32.99 -8.81 0.48
N SER A 717 -32.81 -7.94 -0.53
CA SER A 717 -32.43 -8.31 -1.90
C SER A 717 -31.05 -8.96 -2.01
N LEU A 718 -30.26 -8.95 -0.92
CA LEU A 718 -28.96 -9.62 -0.81
C LEU A 718 -29.03 -10.97 -0.09
N SER A 719 -30.21 -11.46 0.27
CA SER A 719 -30.39 -12.69 1.06
C SER A 719 -29.69 -13.92 0.45
N GLY A 720 -29.76 -14.06 -0.88
CA GLY A 720 -29.22 -15.20 -1.62
C GLY A 720 -27.70 -15.22 -1.79
N VAL A 721 -26.96 -14.16 -1.45
CA VAL A 721 -25.52 -14.09 -1.71
C VAL A 721 -24.77 -15.17 -0.93
N VAL A 722 -23.98 -15.99 -1.63
CA VAL A 722 -23.11 -17.00 -1.01
C VAL A 722 -21.86 -16.32 -0.46
N ARG A 723 -21.54 -16.52 0.81
CA ARG A 723 -20.47 -15.80 1.51
C ARG A 723 -19.27 -16.67 1.83
N CYS A 724 -19.48 -17.96 2.09
CA CYS A 724 -18.42 -18.92 2.36
C CYS A 724 -18.80 -20.32 1.89
N LEU A 725 -17.77 -21.10 1.55
CA LEU A 725 -17.86 -22.50 1.15
C LEU A 725 -16.79 -23.29 1.91
N TYR A 726 -17.11 -24.50 2.35
CA TYR A 726 -16.19 -25.32 3.14
C TYR A 726 -16.39 -26.81 2.84
N PHE A 727 -15.31 -27.53 2.57
CA PHE A 727 -15.31 -28.99 2.46
C PHE A 727 -14.89 -29.61 3.79
N ALA A 728 -15.46 -30.76 4.13
CA ALA A 728 -15.11 -31.51 5.33
C ALA A 728 -15.41 -33.00 5.15
N ASP A 729 -14.54 -33.87 5.65
CA ASP A 729 -14.89 -35.28 5.88
C ASP A 729 -15.46 -35.43 7.30
N THR A 730 -16.77 -35.64 7.42
CA THR A 730 -17.45 -35.62 8.72
C THR A 730 -18.79 -36.34 8.72
N PHE A 731 -19.40 -36.45 9.90
CA PHE A 731 -20.71 -37.06 10.13
C PHE A 731 -21.85 -36.10 9.75
N LEU A 732 -22.66 -36.46 8.75
CA LEU A 732 -23.83 -35.64 8.34
C LEU A 732 -25.16 -36.40 8.43
N ARG A 733 -25.20 -37.67 8.00
CA ARG A 733 -26.42 -38.50 7.97
C ARG A 733 -26.63 -39.22 9.30
N ASP A 734 -25.61 -39.95 9.76
CA ASP A 734 -25.59 -40.67 11.04
C ASP A 734 -24.28 -40.44 11.79
N ALA A 735 -24.14 -41.01 12.99
CA ALA A 735 -22.96 -40.81 13.85
C ALA A 735 -21.91 -41.93 13.71
N THR A 736 -22.13 -42.86 12.78
CA THR A 736 -21.28 -44.05 12.57
C THR A 736 -20.48 -43.96 11.28
N HIS A 737 -21.05 -43.38 10.24
CA HIS A 737 -20.46 -43.21 8.92
C HIS A 737 -20.15 -41.74 8.71
N HIS A 738 -18.85 -41.41 8.64
CA HIS A 738 -18.40 -40.13 8.12
C HIS A 738 -18.23 -40.25 6.60
N GLY A 739 -18.19 -39.10 5.93
CA GLY A 739 -17.82 -39.05 4.53
C GLY A 739 -17.63 -37.62 4.05
N PRO A 740 -17.24 -37.46 2.77
CA PRO A 740 -17.08 -36.16 2.14
C PRO A 740 -18.36 -35.30 2.21
N THR A 741 -18.20 -34.04 2.61
CA THR A 741 -19.31 -33.07 2.69
C THR A 741 -18.89 -31.70 2.15
N MET A 742 -19.87 -30.96 1.63
CA MET A 742 -19.73 -29.56 1.25
C MET A 742 -20.74 -28.71 2.00
N TRP A 743 -20.27 -27.57 2.52
CA TRP A 743 -21.06 -26.61 3.28
C TRP A 743 -21.07 -25.26 2.56
N ALA A 744 -22.24 -24.63 2.47
CA ALA A 744 -22.41 -23.30 1.88
C ALA A 744 -23.16 -22.38 2.84
N GLY A 745 -22.57 -21.24 3.18
CA GLY A 745 -23.18 -20.22 4.03
C GLY A 745 -23.61 -18.99 3.23
N THR A 746 -24.82 -18.50 3.48
CA THR A 746 -25.41 -17.36 2.76
C THR A 746 -25.50 -16.10 3.61
N ASN A 747 -25.85 -15.00 2.94
CA ASN A 747 -26.07 -13.70 3.56
C ASN A 747 -27.35 -13.65 4.41
N SER A 748 -28.34 -14.50 4.13
CA SER A 748 -29.56 -14.70 4.95
C SER A 748 -29.35 -15.49 6.24
N GLY A 749 -28.12 -15.93 6.53
CA GLY A 749 -27.84 -16.79 7.68
C GLY A 749 -28.28 -18.25 7.47
N SER A 750 -28.48 -18.68 6.23
CA SER A 750 -28.77 -20.07 5.88
C SER A 750 -27.46 -20.83 5.63
N VAL A 751 -27.39 -22.09 6.07
CA VAL A 751 -26.26 -22.99 5.83
C VAL A 751 -26.77 -24.29 5.21
N PHE A 752 -26.32 -24.58 3.99
CA PHE A 752 -26.62 -25.82 3.29
C PHE A 752 -25.46 -26.79 3.46
N ALA A 753 -25.76 -28.05 3.81
CA ALA A 753 -24.77 -29.11 3.96
C ALA A 753 -25.14 -30.29 3.05
N TYR A 754 -24.26 -30.60 2.11
CA TYR A 754 -24.39 -31.71 1.17
C TYR A 754 -23.47 -32.85 1.58
N ALA A 755 -23.97 -34.08 1.57
CA ALA A 755 -23.16 -35.29 1.56
C ALA A 755 -22.72 -35.56 0.12
N LEU A 756 -21.45 -35.85 -0.08
CA LEU A 756 -20.87 -36.13 -1.39
C LEU A 756 -20.50 -37.61 -1.49
N GLU A 757 -20.95 -38.25 -2.55
CA GLU A 757 -20.61 -39.63 -2.86
C GLU A 757 -19.47 -39.58 -3.88
N VAL A 758 -18.24 -39.54 -3.35
CA VAL A 758 -17.00 -39.47 -4.14
C VAL A 758 -16.50 -40.89 -4.40
N PRO A 759 -16.39 -41.33 -5.67
CA PRO A 759 -15.89 -42.66 -5.99
C PRO A 759 -14.47 -42.88 -5.47
N ALA A 760 -14.22 -44.01 -4.82
CA ALA A 760 -12.89 -44.35 -4.33
C ALA A 760 -11.92 -44.56 -5.51
N VAL A 761 -10.77 -43.90 -5.47
CA VAL A 761 -9.66 -44.19 -6.37
C VAL A 761 -9.03 -45.51 -5.93
N THR A 762 -9.19 -46.57 -6.71
CA THR A 762 -8.57 -47.87 -6.39
C THR A 762 -7.06 -47.75 -6.55
N ALA A 763 -6.32 -47.95 -5.45
CA ALA A 763 -4.86 -47.95 -5.45
C ALA A 763 -4.35 -49.03 -6.43
N GLY A 764 -3.75 -48.59 -7.56
CA GLY A 764 -3.16 -49.47 -8.58
C GLY A 764 -3.90 -49.56 -9.92
N GLY A 765 -5.02 -48.84 -10.12
CA GLY A 765 -5.72 -48.82 -11.41
C GLY A 765 -5.63 -47.47 -12.13
N GLU A 766 -4.99 -47.41 -13.30
CA GLU A 766 -5.02 -46.25 -14.23
C GLU A 766 -6.41 -45.99 -14.84
N LYS A 767 -7.45 -46.74 -14.44
CA LYS A 767 -8.80 -46.59 -14.98
C LYS A 767 -9.57 -45.50 -14.23
N ARG A 768 -10.09 -44.54 -15.00
CA ARG A 768 -11.07 -43.54 -14.55
C ARG A 768 -12.21 -44.24 -13.79
N PRO A 769 -12.62 -43.77 -12.60
CA PRO A 769 -13.86 -44.24 -12.00
C PRO A 769 -15.01 -43.95 -12.97
N GLU A 770 -15.84 -44.95 -13.31
CA GLU A 770 -16.96 -44.78 -14.24
C GLU A 770 -18.13 -44.01 -13.60
N GLN A 771 -18.29 -44.10 -12.28
CA GLN A 771 -19.42 -43.50 -11.56
C GLN A 771 -19.20 -42.02 -11.26
N ALA A 772 -20.10 -41.13 -11.71
CA ALA A 772 -20.03 -39.69 -11.43
C ALA A 772 -20.08 -39.37 -9.91
N VAL A 773 -19.51 -38.24 -9.50
CA VAL A 773 -19.70 -37.73 -8.13
C VAL A 773 -21.15 -37.29 -7.98
N GLU A 774 -21.80 -37.68 -6.88
CA GLU A 774 -23.15 -37.23 -6.55
C GLU A 774 -23.14 -36.34 -5.31
N ALA A 775 -24.01 -35.33 -5.28
CA ALA A 775 -24.19 -34.44 -4.14
C ALA A 775 -25.63 -34.48 -3.66
N VAL A 776 -25.84 -34.91 -2.41
CA VAL A 776 -27.17 -35.06 -1.80
C VAL A 776 -27.31 -34.09 -0.63
N LEU A 777 -28.33 -33.24 -0.66
CA LEU A 777 -28.61 -32.30 0.44
C LEU A 777 -28.92 -33.08 1.72
N GLY A 778 -28.07 -32.94 2.74
CA GLY A 778 -28.23 -33.62 4.02
C GLY A 778 -28.90 -32.75 5.09
N LYS A 779 -28.50 -31.47 5.19
CA LYS A 779 -29.06 -30.52 6.17
C LYS A 779 -29.19 -29.12 5.58
N GLU A 780 -30.21 -28.41 6.02
CA GLU A 780 -30.36 -26.97 5.85
C GLU A 780 -30.55 -26.34 7.24
N VAL A 781 -29.65 -25.44 7.62
CA VAL A 781 -29.60 -24.84 8.94
C VAL A 781 -29.86 -23.35 8.81
N GLN A 782 -30.99 -22.89 9.33
CA GLN A 782 -31.32 -21.46 9.38
C GLN A 782 -30.91 -20.86 10.72
N LEU A 783 -29.99 -19.89 10.72
CA LEU A 783 -29.69 -19.11 11.91
C LEU A 783 -30.87 -18.19 12.24
N MET A 784 -31.36 -18.26 13.48
CA MET A 784 -32.54 -17.48 13.91
C MET A 784 -32.36 -15.97 13.82
N HIS A 785 -31.14 -15.44 13.94
CA HIS A 785 -30.86 -13.99 13.81
C HIS A 785 -30.69 -13.56 12.35
N ARG A 786 -30.62 -14.50 11.39
CA ARG A 786 -30.51 -14.22 9.94
C ARG A 786 -29.35 -13.30 9.56
N ALA A 787 -28.26 -13.35 10.32
CA ALA A 787 -27.07 -12.57 10.01
C ALA A 787 -26.18 -13.35 9.01
N PRO A 788 -25.48 -12.67 8.10
CA PRO A 788 -24.63 -13.30 7.10
C PRO A 788 -23.62 -14.26 7.71
N VAL A 789 -23.49 -15.44 7.13
CA VAL A 789 -22.50 -16.44 7.53
C VAL A 789 -21.16 -16.06 6.94
N VAL A 790 -20.16 -15.78 7.79
CA VAL A 790 -18.83 -15.33 7.39
C VAL A 790 -17.89 -16.52 7.15
N ALA A 791 -17.96 -17.55 8.00
CA ALA A 791 -17.17 -18.76 7.84
C ALA A 791 -17.81 -19.98 8.50
N ILE A 792 -17.41 -21.15 8.02
CA ILE A 792 -17.79 -22.47 8.53
C ILE A 792 -16.51 -23.28 8.73
N ALA A 793 -16.41 -24.02 9.83
CA ALA A 793 -15.33 -24.96 10.08
C ALA A 793 -15.87 -26.19 10.83
N VAL A 794 -15.26 -27.35 10.61
CA VAL A 794 -15.60 -28.57 11.36
C VAL A 794 -14.48 -28.91 12.32
N LEU A 795 -14.87 -29.34 13.52
CA LEU A 795 -14.01 -29.71 14.63
C LEU A 795 -14.14 -31.22 14.90
N ASP A 796 -13.01 -31.88 15.11
CA ASP A 796 -12.90 -33.30 15.46
C ASP A 796 -13.41 -33.61 16.88
N GLY A 797 -13.36 -34.88 17.29
CA GLY A 797 -13.73 -35.33 18.64
C GLY A 797 -13.01 -34.62 19.79
N ARG A 798 -11.82 -34.04 19.54
CA ARG A 798 -11.03 -33.27 20.51
C ARG A 798 -11.27 -31.76 20.42
N GLY A 799 -12.12 -31.31 19.49
CA GLY A 799 -12.42 -29.90 19.28
C GLY A 799 -11.39 -29.15 18.42
N ARG A 800 -10.53 -29.86 17.69
CA ARG A 800 -9.55 -29.29 16.77
C ARG A 800 -10.10 -29.22 15.35
N PRO A 801 -9.73 -28.22 14.54
CA PRO A 801 -10.15 -28.18 13.15
C PRO A 801 -9.73 -29.43 12.37
N LEU A 802 -10.54 -29.83 11.41
CA LEU A 802 -10.13 -30.82 10.42
C LEU A 802 -8.92 -30.31 9.61
N PRO A 803 -7.97 -31.19 9.28
CA PRO A 803 -6.77 -30.85 8.52
C PRO A 803 -7.08 -30.46 7.06
N GLU A 804 -6.15 -29.79 6.38
CA GLU A 804 -6.28 -29.52 4.94
C GLU A 804 -6.27 -30.82 4.12
N PRO A 805 -6.79 -30.80 2.88
CA PRO A 805 -6.61 -31.90 1.94
C PRO A 805 -5.13 -32.32 1.87
N TYR A 806 -4.86 -33.62 1.92
CA TYR A 806 -3.52 -34.23 2.02
C TYR A 806 -2.71 -34.04 3.32
N GLU A 807 -3.11 -33.20 4.28
CA GLU A 807 -2.33 -33.04 5.52
C GLU A 807 -2.34 -34.34 6.36
N ALA A 808 -3.51 -34.96 6.54
CA ALA A 808 -3.62 -36.21 7.29
C ALA A 808 -3.15 -37.44 6.49
N SER A 809 -3.51 -37.55 5.21
CA SER A 809 -3.19 -38.73 4.39
C SER A 809 -1.69 -38.84 4.03
N ARG A 810 -0.91 -37.78 4.25
CA ARG A 810 0.56 -37.77 4.10
C ARG A 810 1.31 -37.72 5.44
N ASP A 811 0.62 -37.98 6.55
CA ASP A 811 1.19 -37.95 7.91
C ASP A 811 1.87 -36.61 8.29
N LEU A 812 1.41 -35.50 7.71
CA LEU A 812 1.94 -34.14 7.99
C LEU A 812 1.17 -33.43 9.12
N ALA A 813 -0.03 -33.92 9.44
CA ALA A 813 -0.82 -33.49 10.58
C ALA A 813 -1.42 -34.71 11.28
N GLN A 814 -1.75 -34.55 12.56
CA GLN A 814 -2.43 -35.62 13.29
C GLN A 814 -3.79 -35.93 12.65
N ALA A 815 -4.05 -37.22 12.41
CA ALA A 815 -5.35 -37.68 11.93
C ALA A 815 -6.50 -37.17 12.83
N PRO A 816 -7.64 -36.77 12.23
CA PRO A 816 -8.77 -36.28 12.99
C PRO A 816 -9.34 -37.36 13.90
N ASP A 817 -9.74 -36.99 15.11
CA ASP A 817 -10.39 -37.92 16.04
C ASP A 817 -11.83 -38.22 15.63
N MET A 818 -12.01 -39.29 14.85
CA MET A 818 -13.29 -39.79 14.37
C MET A 818 -14.11 -40.55 15.43
N GLN A 819 -13.54 -40.89 16.60
CA GLN A 819 -14.24 -41.63 17.65
C GLN A 819 -15.09 -40.69 18.53
N GLY A 820 -14.68 -39.44 18.66
CA GLY A 820 -15.45 -38.40 19.36
C GLY A 820 -16.52 -37.75 18.47
N GLY A 821 -17.58 -37.25 19.07
CA GLY A 821 -18.64 -36.54 18.33
C GLY A 821 -18.12 -35.22 17.75
N HIS A 822 -17.99 -35.16 16.43
CA HIS A 822 -17.59 -33.95 15.70
C HIS A 822 -18.55 -32.78 15.96
N ALA A 823 -18.08 -31.56 15.70
CA ALA A 823 -18.88 -30.35 15.80
C ALA A 823 -18.64 -29.41 14.62
N VAL A 824 -19.63 -28.63 14.23
CA VAL A 824 -19.51 -27.57 13.23
C VAL A 824 -19.55 -26.20 13.92
N LEU A 825 -18.53 -25.39 13.67
CA LEU A 825 -18.46 -23.99 14.03
C LEU A 825 -19.00 -23.14 12.88
N ILE A 826 -20.03 -22.35 13.17
CA ILE A 826 -20.64 -21.40 12.25
C ILE A 826 -20.43 -19.99 12.82
N ALA A 827 -19.66 -19.18 12.10
CA ALA A 827 -19.43 -17.78 12.42
C ALA A 827 -20.29 -16.90 11.52
N SER A 828 -21.15 -16.08 12.13
CA SER A 828 -21.93 -15.05 11.43
C SER A 828 -21.41 -13.65 11.78
N GLU A 829 -21.89 -12.62 11.09
CA GLU A 829 -21.56 -11.22 11.42
C GLU A 829 -21.88 -10.84 12.87
N GLU A 830 -22.76 -11.58 13.55
CA GLU A 830 -23.26 -11.19 14.89
C GLU A 830 -22.93 -12.19 16.01
N GLN A 831 -22.77 -13.48 15.68
CA GLN A 831 -22.62 -14.56 16.65
C GLN A 831 -21.73 -15.69 16.13
N PHE A 832 -21.01 -16.34 17.04
CA PHE A 832 -20.37 -17.64 16.84
C PHE A 832 -21.24 -18.74 17.45
N LYS A 833 -21.42 -19.86 16.74
CA LYS A 833 -22.17 -21.01 17.24
C LYS A 833 -21.45 -22.31 16.89
N VAL A 834 -21.34 -23.21 17.87
CA VAL A 834 -20.87 -24.58 17.66
C VAL A 834 -22.05 -25.52 17.79
N PHE A 835 -22.24 -26.40 16.81
CA PHE A 835 -23.28 -27.42 16.80
C PHE A 835 -22.65 -28.81 16.79
N THR A 836 -23.22 -29.77 17.53
CA THR A 836 -22.79 -31.18 17.49
C THR A 836 -23.28 -31.84 16.21
N LEU A 837 -22.42 -32.61 15.54
CA LEU A 837 -22.77 -33.42 14.38
C LEU A 837 -23.11 -34.87 14.81
N PRO A 838 -23.95 -35.59 14.04
CA PRO A 838 -24.70 -35.17 12.85
C PRO A 838 -26.01 -34.42 13.17
N LYS A 839 -26.42 -34.37 14.44
CA LYS A 839 -27.74 -33.85 14.87
C LYS A 839 -27.93 -32.34 14.64
N VAL A 840 -26.84 -31.60 14.46
CA VAL A 840 -26.79 -30.13 14.41
C VAL A 840 -27.46 -29.49 15.63
N SER A 841 -27.22 -30.05 16.82
CA SER A 841 -27.75 -29.50 18.07
C SER A 841 -26.78 -28.47 18.64
N ALA A 842 -27.29 -27.31 19.06
CA ALA A 842 -26.43 -26.21 19.53
C ALA A 842 -25.70 -26.59 20.84
N LYS A 843 -24.37 -26.53 20.82
CA LYS A 843 -23.48 -26.84 21.96
C LYS A 843 -23.07 -25.58 22.71
N THR A 844 -22.45 -24.64 22.02
CA THR A 844 -21.97 -23.37 22.57
C THR A 844 -22.28 -22.22 21.62
N LYS A 845 -22.46 -21.03 22.16
CA LYS A 845 -22.66 -19.81 21.38
C LYS A 845 -22.06 -18.61 22.08
N PHE A 846 -21.55 -17.67 21.30
CA PHE A 846 -21.11 -16.37 21.76
C PHE A 846 -21.76 -15.28 20.90
N LYS A 847 -22.42 -14.31 21.52
CA LYS A 847 -23.17 -13.26 20.81
C LYS A 847 -22.33 -11.98 20.75
N LEU A 848 -21.33 -11.92 19.86
CA LEU A 848 -20.39 -10.81 19.77
C LEU A 848 -21.08 -9.45 19.74
N THR A 849 -22.04 -9.23 18.84
CA THR A 849 -22.72 -7.93 18.72
C THR A 849 -23.54 -7.56 19.95
N ALA A 850 -24.07 -8.54 20.70
CA ALA A 850 -24.82 -8.25 21.92
C ALA A 850 -23.90 -7.92 23.11
N HIS A 851 -22.68 -8.43 23.11
CA HIS A 851 -21.70 -8.20 24.17
C HIS A 851 -20.84 -6.95 23.92
N GLU A 852 -20.34 -6.79 22.69
CA GLU A 852 -19.32 -5.78 22.33
C GLU A 852 -19.85 -4.70 21.38
N GLY A 853 -21.09 -4.82 20.87
CA GLY A 853 -21.64 -3.86 19.90
C GLY A 853 -20.99 -3.88 18.50
N CYS A 854 -19.98 -4.74 18.27
CA CYS A 854 -19.28 -4.89 17.01
C CYS A 854 -19.80 -6.08 16.19
N ARG A 855 -19.42 -6.14 14.91
CA ARG A 855 -19.77 -7.18 13.94
C ARG A 855 -18.53 -7.85 13.39
N VAL A 856 -18.61 -9.15 13.16
CA VAL A 856 -17.54 -9.97 12.57
C VAL A 856 -17.35 -9.60 11.10
N ARG A 857 -16.09 -9.41 10.67
CA ARG A 857 -15.71 -9.19 9.27
C ARG A 857 -14.94 -10.36 8.69
N LYS A 858 -13.94 -10.84 9.42
CA LYS A 858 -13.14 -12.01 9.02
C LYS A 858 -12.83 -12.85 10.23
N VAL A 859 -12.77 -14.16 10.02
CA VAL A 859 -12.36 -15.12 11.04
C VAL A 859 -11.41 -16.14 10.46
N ALA A 860 -10.52 -16.66 11.30
CA ALA A 860 -9.68 -17.79 10.98
C ALA A 860 -9.41 -18.60 12.25
N LEU A 861 -9.24 -19.91 12.07
CA LEU A 861 -8.68 -20.76 13.11
C LEU A 861 -7.15 -20.65 13.02
N ALA A 862 -6.52 -20.30 14.13
CA ALA A 862 -5.08 -20.13 14.24
C ALA A 862 -4.56 -20.93 15.44
N THR A 863 -3.37 -21.51 15.27
CA THR A 863 -2.67 -22.26 16.31
C THR A 863 -1.61 -21.36 16.95
N PHE A 864 -1.67 -21.25 18.27
CA PHE A 864 -0.77 -20.44 19.08
C PHE A 864 0.11 -21.38 19.90
N THR A 865 1.42 -21.29 19.70
CA THR A 865 2.40 -22.11 20.42
C THR A 865 2.99 -21.30 21.57
N SER A 866 3.15 -21.92 22.74
CA SER A 866 3.72 -21.24 23.91
C SER A 866 5.19 -20.88 23.68
N VAL A 867 5.59 -19.71 24.16
CA VAL A 867 7.00 -19.30 24.26
C VAL A 867 7.75 -20.05 25.37
N ALA A 868 7.05 -20.58 26.38
CA ALA A 868 7.65 -21.29 27.50
C ALA A 868 7.77 -22.81 27.28
N CYS A 869 6.93 -23.38 26.40
CA CYS A 869 6.92 -24.82 26.11
C CYS A 869 6.62 -25.05 24.62
N GLU A 870 7.57 -25.61 23.87
CA GLU A 870 7.42 -25.82 22.42
C GLU A 870 6.34 -26.84 22.07
N ASP A 871 6.14 -27.84 22.94
CA ASP A 871 5.17 -28.91 22.72
C ASP A 871 3.73 -28.49 23.06
N TYR A 872 3.54 -27.30 23.63
CA TYR A 872 2.24 -26.79 24.01
C TYR A 872 1.70 -25.78 23.00
N ALA A 873 0.57 -26.12 22.37
CA ALA A 873 -0.14 -25.23 21.48
C ALA A 873 -1.66 -25.30 21.66
N GLU A 874 -2.32 -24.16 21.47
CA GLU A 874 -3.78 -24.03 21.48
C GLU A 874 -4.30 -23.54 20.12
N THR A 875 -5.34 -24.19 19.60
CA THR A 875 -6.09 -23.67 18.45
C THR A 875 -7.21 -22.75 18.94
N CYS A 876 -7.20 -21.51 18.46
CA CYS A 876 -8.18 -20.49 18.79
C CYS A 876 -8.81 -19.89 17.51
N LEU A 877 -9.96 -19.23 17.69
CA LEU A 877 -10.64 -18.46 16.65
C LEU A 877 -10.20 -16.99 16.74
N ALA A 878 -9.43 -16.53 15.76
CA ALA A 878 -9.14 -15.11 15.56
C ALA A 878 -10.31 -14.46 14.80
N CYS A 879 -10.73 -13.27 15.22
CA CYS A 879 -11.85 -12.54 14.67
C CYS A 879 -11.50 -11.06 14.50
N LEU A 880 -11.49 -10.58 13.26
CA LEU A 880 -11.46 -9.15 12.94
C LEU A 880 -12.89 -8.60 12.90
N THR A 881 -13.10 -7.46 13.54
CA THR A 881 -14.41 -6.79 13.61
C THR A 881 -14.54 -5.63 12.61
N ASN A 882 -15.76 -5.10 12.46
CA ASN A 882 -16.02 -3.90 11.67
C ASN A 882 -15.49 -2.61 12.30
N LEU A 883 -15.03 -2.66 13.56
CA LEU A 883 -14.37 -1.55 14.24
C LEU A 883 -12.85 -1.60 14.08
N GLY A 884 -12.33 -2.65 13.43
CA GLY A 884 -10.89 -2.87 13.23
C GLY A 884 -10.17 -3.53 14.40
N ASP A 885 -10.91 -3.92 15.44
CA ASP A 885 -10.38 -4.71 16.55
C ASP A 885 -10.26 -6.19 16.20
N VAL A 886 -9.27 -6.85 16.80
CA VAL A 886 -9.04 -8.30 16.71
C VAL A 886 -9.31 -8.95 18.06
N HIS A 887 -10.23 -9.91 18.08
CA HIS A 887 -10.52 -10.74 19.24
C HIS A 887 -10.04 -12.17 19.01
N VAL A 888 -9.58 -12.84 20.07
CA VAL A 888 -9.24 -14.27 20.05
C VAL A 888 -10.18 -15.02 21.00
N PHE A 889 -10.78 -16.11 20.52
CA PHE A 889 -11.67 -16.96 21.31
C PHE A 889 -11.14 -18.39 21.38
N SER A 890 -11.29 -19.03 22.54
CA SER A 890 -11.03 -20.47 22.68
C SER A 890 -12.02 -21.29 21.84
N VAL A 891 -11.58 -22.43 21.32
CA VAL A 891 -12.41 -23.37 20.56
C VAL A 891 -12.31 -24.74 21.25
N PRO A 892 -13.41 -25.50 21.40
CA PRO A 892 -14.81 -25.22 20.98
C PRO A 892 -15.61 -24.36 21.99
N GLY A 893 -14.98 -23.91 23.08
CA GLY A 893 -15.66 -23.23 24.19
C GLY A 893 -16.22 -21.84 23.87
N LEU A 894 -15.70 -21.17 22.83
CA LEU A 894 -16.04 -19.80 22.43
C LEU A 894 -15.88 -18.77 23.56
N ARG A 895 -14.90 -18.98 24.45
CA ARG A 895 -14.59 -18.01 25.53
C ARG A 895 -13.60 -16.96 25.03
N PRO A 896 -13.86 -15.66 25.19
CA PRO A 896 -12.88 -14.61 24.89
C PRO A 896 -11.55 -14.86 25.61
N GLN A 897 -10.44 -14.70 24.91
CA GLN A 897 -9.08 -14.83 25.45
C GLN A 897 -8.42 -13.46 25.60
N VAL A 898 -8.31 -12.74 24.48
CA VAL A 898 -7.66 -11.43 24.36
C VAL A 898 -8.38 -10.57 23.31
N HIS A 899 -8.19 -9.25 23.40
CA HIS A 899 -8.72 -8.23 22.50
C HIS A 899 -7.65 -7.17 22.26
N TYR A 900 -7.48 -6.77 21.00
CA TYR A 900 -6.50 -5.77 20.58
C TYR A 900 -7.12 -4.83 19.56
N SER A 901 -6.81 -3.53 19.68
CA SER A 901 -7.08 -2.58 18.60
C SER A 901 -5.99 -2.71 17.53
N CYS A 902 -6.38 -2.88 16.26
CA CYS A 902 -5.44 -3.17 15.18
C CYS A 902 -5.56 -2.17 14.03
N ILE A 903 -6.76 -2.07 13.44
CA ILE A 903 -7.07 -1.22 12.29
C ILE A 903 -8.02 -0.11 12.75
N ARG A 904 -7.89 1.11 12.20
CA ARG A 904 -8.84 2.19 12.48
C ARG A 904 -10.22 1.83 11.92
N LYS A 905 -11.30 2.11 12.66
CA LYS A 905 -12.68 1.81 12.22
C LYS A 905 -13.08 2.51 10.91
N GLU A 906 -12.47 3.66 10.62
CA GLU A 906 -12.67 4.44 9.39
C GLU A 906 -11.98 3.82 8.17
N ASP A 907 -10.96 2.99 8.41
CA ASP A 907 -10.18 2.31 7.38
C ASP A 907 -10.86 1.00 6.93
N ILE A 908 -11.94 1.19 6.18
CA ILE A 908 -12.74 0.09 5.65
C ILE A 908 -11.92 -0.76 4.65
N SER A 909 -10.94 -0.16 3.96
CA SER A 909 -10.09 -0.85 2.99
C SER A 909 -9.10 -1.78 3.70
N GLY A 910 -8.46 -1.32 4.78
CA GLY A 910 -7.63 -2.15 5.65
C GLY A 910 -8.44 -3.32 6.24
N ILE A 911 -9.63 -3.06 6.78
CA ILE A 911 -10.50 -4.10 7.33
C ILE A 911 -10.89 -5.15 6.26
N ALA A 912 -11.21 -4.71 5.05
CA ALA A 912 -11.62 -5.60 3.96
C ALA A 912 -10.46 -6.44 3.40
N SER A 913 -9.25 -5.88 3.35
CA SER A 913 -8.05 -6.54 2.82
C SER A 913 -7.40 -7.52 3.79
N CYS A 914 -7.69 -7.41 5.10
CA CYS A 914 -7.04 -8.20 6.14
C CYS A 914 -7.04 -9.71 5.86
N VAL A 915 -5.93 -10.42 6.01
CA VAL A 915 -5.85 -11.88 5.91
C VAL A 915 -5.12 -12.44 7.11
N PHE A 916 -5.69 -13.47 7.73
CA PHE A 916 -5.05 -14.18 8.83
C PHE A 916 -4.23 -15.35 8.31
N THR A 917 -3.17 -15.67 9.02
CA THR A 917 -2.35 -16.87 8.82
C THR A 917 -2.74 -17.97 9.82
N ARG A 918 -2.31 -19.20 9.56
CA ARG A 918 -2.54 -20.35 10.46
C ARG A 918 -1.83 -20.23 11.81
N HIS A 919 -0.80 -19.40 11.91
CA HIS A 919 0.11 -19.35 13.05
C HIS A 919 0.04 -18.03 13.82
N GLY A 920 -1.13 -17.40 13.83
CA GLY A 920 -1.41 -16.23 14.65
C GLY A 920 -0.89 -14.90 14.09
N GLN A 921 -0.40 -14.84 12.86
CA GLN A 921 -0.07 -13.58 12.18
C GLN A 921 -1.20 -13.13 11.25
N GLY A 922 -1.16 -11.88 10.78
CA GLY A 922 -2.01 -11.40 9.71
C GLY A 922 -1.40 -10.22 8.95
N PHE A 923 -2.03 -9.88 7.82
CA PHE A 923 -1.63 -8.78 6.94
C PHE A 923 -2.86 -7.95 6.61
N TYR A 924 -2.74 -6.63 6.52
CA TYR A 924 -3.79 -5.79 5.96
C TYR A 924 -3.19 -4.59 5.22
N LEU A 925 -3.90 -4.06 4.23
CA LEU A 925 -3.42 -2.91 3.46
C LEU A 925 -3.59 -1.63 4.29
N ILE A 926 -2.48 -0.97 4.62
CA ILE A 926 -2.47 0.38 5.22
C ILE A 926 -2.58 1.46 4.16
N SER A 927 -2.22 1.12 2.93
CA SER A 927 -2.34 1.94 1.72
C SER A 927 -2.63 1.02 0.52
N PRO A 928 -2.98 1.55 -0.67
CA PRO A 928 -3.16 0.71 -1.84
C PRO A 928 -1.92 -0.13 -2.21
N SER A 929 -0.73 0.36 -1.84
CA SER A 929 0.58 -0.14 -2.26
C SER A 929 1.36 -0.89 -1.16
N GLU A 930 0.85 -0.91 0.08
CA GLU A 930 1.56 -1.47 1.25
C GLU A 930 0.65 -2.28 2.17
N PHE A 931 1.13 -3.47 2.54
CA PHE A 931 0.60 -4.24 3.66
C PHE A 931 1.34 -3.91 4.96
N GLU A 932 0.63 -3.87 6.08
CA GLU A 932 1.23 -4.01 7.41
C GLU A 932 1.03 -5.45 7.89
N ARG A 933 2.11 -6.09 8.34
CA ARG A 933 2.07 -7.39 9.01
C ARG A 933 1.91 -7.17 10.51
N PHE A 934 1.00 -7.89 11.13
CA PHE A 934 0.87 -7.97 12.58
C PHE A 934 0.96 -9.42 13.08
N SER A 935 1.35 -9.60 14.33
CA SER A 935 1.29 -10.87 15.06
C SER A 935 0.35 -10.76 16.24
N LEU A 936 -0.39 -11.83 16.49
CA LEU A 936 -1.18 -12.12 17.69
C LEU A 936 -0.49 -13.21 18.56
N SER A 937 0.63 -13.77 18.09
CA SER A 937 1.37 -14.83 18.75
C SER A 937 2.57 -14.25 19.49
N ALA A 938 2.76 -14.67 20.74
CA ALA A 938 3.95 -14.31 21.52
C ALA A 938 5.25 -14.92 20.95
N ARG A 939 5.14 -15.97 20.13
CA ARG A 939 6.28 -16.71 19.56
C ARG A 939 6.61 -16.31 18.14
N ASN A 940 5.58 -16.10 17.31
CA ASN A 940 5.78 -15.91 15.88
C ASN A 940 5.78 -14.42 15.53
N ILE A 941 6.94 -13.78 15.71
CA ILE A 941 7.15 -12.36 15.43
C ILE A 941 8.18 -12.23 14.30
N THR A 942 7.87 -11.43 13.28
CA THR A 942 8.73 -11.23 12.11
C THR A 942 9.07 -9.76 12.04
N GLU A 943 10.24 -9.35 12.51
CA GLU A 943 10.65 -7.95 12.58
C GLU A 943 12.02 -7.73 11.92
N PRO A 944 12.29 -6.53 11.38
CA PRO A 944 13.61 -6.19 10.87
C PRO A 944 14.62 -6.12 12.01
N LEU A 945 15.58 -7.03 11.99
CA LEU A 945 16.74 -6.98 12.87
C LEU A 945 17.95 -6.71 11.99
N CYS A 946 18.54 -5.53 12.09
CA CYS A 946 19.62 -5.14 11.22
C CYS A 946 20.74 -4.41 11.96
N ASP A 947 21.91 -4.40 11.32
CA ASP A 947 23.11 -3.73 11.77
C ASP A 947 23.68 -2.87 10.65
N LEU A 948 24.36 -1.79 11.03
CA LEU A 948 24.99 -0.84 10.13
C LEU A 948 26.34 -0.43 10.71
N ASN A 949 27.42 -0.63 9.96
CA ASN A 949 28.75 -0.21 10.36
C ASN A 949 28.89 1.31 10.17
N ILE A 950 28.71 2.06 11.24
CA ILE A 950 28.83 3.52 11.26
C ILE A 950 30.25 3.90 11.69
N SER A 951 30.91 4.78 10.95
CA SER A 951 32.19 5.36 11.37
C SER A 951 31.94 6.43 12.43
N TRP A 952 31.92 6.04 13.70
CA TRP A 952 31.88 7.00 14.80
C TRP A 952 33.24 7.70 14.90
N SER A 953 33.28 9.01 14.67
CA SER A 953 34.44 9.81 15.10
C SER A 953 34.52 9.72 16.64
N HIS A 954 35.72 9.46 17.16
CA HIS A 954 35.99 9.07 18.55
C HIS A 954 35.58 10.08 19.65
N TYR A 955 34.85 11.15 19.34
CA TYR A 955 34.58 12.27 20.26
C TYR A 955 33.19 12.27 20.93
N ALA A 956 32.25 11.40 20.55
CA ALA A 956 30.88 11.44 21.07
C ALA A 956 30.53 10.33 22.08
N ARG A 957 31.43 9.97 23.00
CA ARG A 957 31.06 9.14 24.17
C ARG A 957 30.59 10.03 25.32
N ARG A 958 29.44 10.70 25.17
CA ARG A 958 28.75 11.34 26.31
C ARG A 958 27.79 10.36 26.96
N THR A 959 28.08 10.04 28.22
CA THR A 959 27.27 9.29 29.19
C THR A 959 25.81 9.72 29.19
N ARG A 960 24.89 8.86 28.75
CA ARG A 960 23.47 8.92 29.15
C ARG A 960 23.20 7.86 30.21
N LEU A 961 22.57 8.29 31.30
CA LEU A 961 22.19 7.47 32.45
C LEU A 961 21.16 6.41 32.03
N GLN A 962 21.36 5.22 32.59
CA GLN A 962 20.61 3.99 32.35
C GLN A 962 19.20 4.11 32.95
N GLU A 963 18.19 4.36 32.12
CA GLU A 963 16.79 4.09 32.49
C GLU A 963 16.43 2.62 32.20
N SER A 964 15.61 2.05 33.08
CA SER A 964 15.19 0.65 33.11
C SER A 964 14.43 0.19 31.86
N PRO A 965 14.48 -1.12 31.50
CA PRO A 965 14.04 -1.62 30.20
C PRO A 965 12.52 -1.55 30.03
N LYS A 966 12.06 -0.85 28.99
CA LYS A 966 10.73 -1.03 28.41
C LYS A 966 10.85 -2.03 27.26
N LEU A 967 10.01 -3.07 27.25
CA LEU A 967 9.94 -4.07 26.18
C LEU A 967 9.62 -3.36 24.85
N SER A 968 10.41 -3.66 23.83
CA SER A 968 10.35 -3.12 22.46
C SER A 968 9.02 -3.43 21.77
N GLN A 969 8.37 -2.38 21.27
CA GLN A 969 7.28 -2.44 20.28
C GLN A 969 7.79 -1.76 19.00
N ALA A 970 7.38 -2.28 17.84
CA ALA A 970 7.82 -1.77 16.56
C ALA A 970 7.50 -0.28 16.36
N ASN A 971 8.41 0.36 15.64
CA ASN A 971 8.52 1.77 15.34
C ASN A 971 7.20 2.42 14.88
N GLY A 972 6.77 3.50 15.56
CA GLY A 972 5.88 4.51 14.98
C GLY A 972 4.38 4.52 15.37
N THR A 973 3.92 3.81 16.41
CA THR A 973 2.49 3.89 16.83
C THR A 973 2.29 4.88 18.00
N PRO A 974 1.31 5.81 17.96
CA PRO A 974 1.04 6.69 19.10
C PRO A 974 0.51 5.90 20.31
N SER A 975 1.03 6.23 21.48
CA SER A 975 0.75 5.59 22.76
C SER A 975 -0.72 5.69 23.17
N ILE A 976 -1.38 4.55 23.40
CA ILE A 976 -2.66 4.47 24.13
C ILE A 976 -2.35 4.36 25.62
N ILE A 977 -2.68 5.41 26.38
CA ILE A 977 -2.51 5.48 27.84
C ILE A 977 -3.50 4.52 28.52
N LEU A 978 -2.98 3.49 29.19
CA LEU A 978 -3.74 2.71 30.16
C LEU A 978 -3.67 3.43 31.52
N ALA A 979 -4.84 3.73 32.10
CA ALA A 979 -4.96 4.35 33.40
C ALA A 979 -4.34 3.49 34.53
N PRO A 980 -3.64 4.07 35.53
CA PRO A 980 -3.05 3.30 36.61
C PRO A 980 -4.10 2.89 37.64
N GLN A 981 -4.20 1.58 37.90
CA GLN A 981 -4.98 1.04 39.01
C GLN A 981 -4.22 1.20 40.34
N SER A 982 -4.95 1.71 41.31
CA SER A 982 -4.61 1.87 42.73
C SER A 982 -4.19 0.54 43.38
N ARG A 983 -3.01 0.54 44.02
CA ARG A 983 -2.58 -0.54 44.92
C ARG A 983 -3.09 -0.26 46.34
N ASP A 984 -4.14 -0.97 46.73
CA ASP A 984 -4.47 -1.17 48.15
C ASP A 984 -3.55 -2.25 48.74
N GLY A 985 -2.87 -1.92 49.84
CA GLY A 985 -2.03 -2.81 50.61
C GLY A 985 -2.68 -3.17 51.95
N SER A 986 -2.31 -4.34 52.48
CA SER A 986 -2.32 -4.67 53.92
C SER A 986 -1.69 -6.07 54.13
N PRO A 987 -1.33 -6.46 55.36
CA PRO A 987 -0.53 -5.73 56.34
C PRO A 987 0.58 -6.63 56.94
N ASP A 988 1.55 -6.04 57.66
CA ASP A 988 2.25 -6.72 58.77
C ASP A 988 2.91 -5.68 59.72
N PRO A 989 3.22 -6.04 60.99
CA PRO A 989 2.93 -5.17 62.14
C PRO A 989 4.16 -4.55 62.84
N ALA A 990 3.83 -3.55 63.68
CA ALA A 990 4.51 -3.09 64.89
C ALA A 990 5.88 -2.38 64.77
N TYR A 991 5.91 -1.06 65.07
CA TYR A 991 6.42 -0.51 66.34
C TYR A 991 6.25 1.03 66.38
N SER A 992 6.17 1.56 67.60
CA SER A 992 5.56 2.82 68.07
C SER A 992 6.47 4.06 68.17
N LYS A 993 5.80 5.23 68.39
CA LYS A 993 6.25 6.56 68.92
C LYS A 993 6.68 7.60 67.87
N GLY A 994 6.28 8.88 67.91
CA GLY A 994 5.34 9.68 68.73
C GLY A 994 5.26 11.10 68.13
N ALA A 995 4.05 11.68 68.06
CA ALA A 995 3.65 13.00 68.59
C ALA A 995 4.40 14.25 68.07
N ASP A 996 3.73 15.07 67.24
CA ASP A 996 3.22 16.40 67.62
C ASP A 996 2.69 17.19 66.40
N THR A 997 1.46 17.69 66.53
CA THR A 997 0.73 18.64 65.66
C THR A 997 0.91 20.08 66.19
N PRO A 998 0.75 21.13 65.33
CA PRO A 998 -0.51 21.91 65.30
C PRO A 998 -0.95 22.30 63.84
N GLU A 999 -2.23 22.16 63.47
CA GLU A 999 -3.30 23.21 63.36
C GLU A 999 -2.90 24.48 62.57
N LEU A 1000 -3.62 25.09 61.61
CA LEU A 1000 -5.00 25.17 61.04
C LEU A 1000 -4.85 26.07 59.75
N PRO A 1001 -5.88 26.47 58.94
CA PRO A 1001 -7.30 26.11 58.88
C PRO A 1001 -7.84 25.75 57.46
N GLU A 1002 -9.03 25.16 57.47
CA GLU A 1002 -9.92 24.94 56.33
C GLU A 1002 -10.47 26.26 55.73
N ALA A 1003 -10.68 26.28 54.42
CA ALA A 1003 -11.73 27.07 53.79
C ALA A 1003 -12.26 26.34 52.54
N THR A 1004 -13.48 25.84 52.69
CA THR A 1004 -14.44 25.36 51.70
C THR A 1004 -14.62 26.26 50.48
N LEU A 1005 -14.72 25.68 49.29
CA LEU A 1005 -15.44 26.29 48.16
C LEU A 1005 -16.38 25.28 47.49
N SER A 1006 -17.66 25.63 47.58
CA SER A 1006 -18.81 25.12 46.83
C SER A 1006 -18.79 25.57 45.36
N PRO A 1007 -19.54 24.90 44.47
CA PRO A 1007 -19.54 25.15 43.03
C PRO A 1007 -20.54 26.25 42.63
N MET A 1008 -20.23 27.03 41.60
CA MET A 1008 -21.23 27.79 40.84
C MET A 1008 -20.95 27.74 39.34
N SER A 1009 -21.98 27.33 38.62
CA SER A 1009 -22.28 27.56 37.21
C SER A 1009 -22.77 29.00 36.97
N ILE A 1010 -22.60 29.53 35.75
CA ILE A 1010 -23.61 30.23 34.91
C ILE A 1010 -22.93 31.00 33.74
N ASP A 1011 -23.41 30.67 32.55
CA ASP A 1011 -23.73 31.45 31.34
C ASP A 1011 -22.78 32.43 30.60
N SER A 1012 -22.87 32.24 29.28
CA SER A 1012 -22.69 33.08 28.09
C SER A 1012 -22.68 34.62 28.21
N ALA A 1013 -21.82 35.30 27.44
CA ALA A 1013 -22.14 35.92 26.13
C ALA A 1013 -21.16 37.07 25.72
N THR A 1014 -20.83 37.09 24.42
CA THR A 1014 -20.60 38.26 23.52
C THR A 1014 -19.33 39.14 23.56
N SER A 1015 -18.69 39.15 22.38
CA SER A 1015 -18.23 40.30 21.56
C SER A 1015 -16.76 40.76 21.58
N GLY A 1016 -16.19 40.88 20.37
CA GLY A 1016 -15.08 41.79 20.03
C GLY A 1016 -13.99 41.25 19.07
N ASP A 1017 -14.20 41.38 17.75
CA ASP A 1017 -13.25 41.80 16.68
C ASP A 1017 -11.73 41.56 16.84
N THR A 1018 -10.91 41.07 15.89
CA THR A 1018 -10.66 41.47 14.48
C THR A 1018 -9.37 40.70 14.05
N THR A 1019 -9.21 40.03 12.90
CA THR A 1019 -8.78 40.52 11.56
C THR A 1019 -8.38 39.28 10.71
N LEU A 1020 -8.98 39.10 9.53
CA LEU A 1020 -8.40 39.22 8.17
C LEU A 1020 -7.72 37.95 7.60
N ASP A 1021 -8.56 37.07 7.02
CA ASP A 1021 -8.18 36.15 5.94
C ASP A 1021 -8.80 36.64 4.64
N THR A 1022 -7.97 36.94 3.64
CA THR A 1022 -8.38 37.39 2.31
C THR A 1022 -8.46 36.22 1.34
N THR A 1023 -9.67 35.75 1.08
CA THR A 1023 -10.02 35.05 -0.18
C THR A 1023 -11.38 35.58 -0.61
N GLY A 1024 -11.37 36.56 -1.52
CA GLY A 1024 -12.57 37.15 -2.08
C GLY A 1024 -13.06 36.32 -3.27
N ASP A 1025 -14.17 35.63 -3.07
CA ASP A 1025 -15.06 35.18 -4.13
C ASP A 1025 -15.76 36.40 -4.73
N VAL A 1026 -15.55 36.65 -6.04
CA VAL A 1026 -16.34 37.63 -6.79
C VAL A 1026 -17.51 36.92 -7.42
N THR A 1027 -18.71 37.30 -6.98
CA THR A 1027 -20.00 36.86 -7.49
C THR A 1027 -20.29 37.44 -8.87
N VAL A 1028 -21.00 36.64 -9.66
CA VAL A 1028 -21.50 36.96 -11.01
C VAL A 1028 -22.68 37.92 -10.90
N GLU A 1029 -22.43 39.23 -10.87
CA GLU A 1029 -23.21 40.32 -11.51
C GLU A 1029 -22.26 41.54 -11.62
N ASP A 1030 -22.38 42.34 -12.70
CA ASP A 1030 -21.52 43.46 -13.11
C ASP A 1030 -20.17 43.13 -13.80
N VAL A 1031 -20.20 42.81 -15.10
CA VAL A 1031 -19.66 43.63 -16.21
C VAL A 1031 -20.22 43.02 -17.49
N LYS A 1032 -21.34 43.60 -17.92
CA LYS A 1032 -21.88 43.48 -19.26
C LYS A 1032 -21.21 44.59 -20.07
N ASP A 1033 -20.64 44.23 -21.22
CA ASP A 1033 -20.36 45.05 -22.41
C ASP A 1033 -18.93 44.87 -22.93
N PHE A 1034 -18.87 44.73 -24.25
CA PHE A 1034 -17.72 44.48 -25.12
C PHE A 1034 -17.25 43.02 -25.19
N LEU A 1035 -17.81 42.25 -26.14
CA LEU A 1035 -17.10 41.67 -27.29
C LEU A 1035 -18.10 40.93 -28.20
N GLY A 1036 -17.96 41.16 -29.50
CA GLY A 1036 -18.97 40.94 -30.54
C GLY A 1036 -19.25 39.47 -30.93
N SER A 1037 -20.40 39.31 -31.61
CA SER A 1037 -21.00 38.06 -32.07
C SER A 1037 -20.16 37.31 -33.11
N SER A 1038 -19.61 36.15 -32.73
CA SER A 1038 -18.97 35.19 -33.65
C SER A 1038 -19.96 34.19 -34.26
N GLU A 1039 -21.27 34.48 -34.28
CA GLU A 1039 -22.29 33.62 -34.91
C GLU A 1039 -22.63 34.01 -36.36
N GLU A 1040 -22.02 35.07 -36.90
CA GLU A 1040 -22.20 35.48 -38.30
C GLU A 1040 -21.13 34.90 -39.25
N SER A 1041 -20.01 34.41 -38.73
CA SER A 1041 -18.91 33.82 -39.49
C SER A 1041 -19.09 32.33 -39.81
N GLU A 1042 -19.81 31.57 -38.98
CA GLU A 1042 -20.07 30.14 -39.23
C GLU A 1042 -21.27 29.87 -40.15
N LYS A 1043 -22.18 30.83 -40.31
CA LYS A 1043 -23.29 30.74 -41.28
C LYS A 1043 -22.84 30.94 -42.73
N ASN A 1044 -21.73 31.63 -42.97
CA ASN A 1044 -21.21 31.85 -44.33
C ASN A 1044 -20.37 30.67 -44.86
N LEU A 1045 -19.83 29.80 -44.00
CA LEU A 1045 -19.02 28.66 -44.42
C LEU A 1045 -19.84 27.42 -44.79
N ARG A 1046 -21.08 27.29 -44.31
CA ARG A 1046 -21.97 26.18 -44.67
C ARG A 1046 -22.67 26.34 -46.02
N ASN A 1047 -22.73 27.55 -46.56
CA ASN A 1047 -23.33 27.81 -47.88
C ASN A 1047 -22.32 27.66 -49.05
N LEU A 1048 -21.04 27.42 -48.76
CA LEU A 1048 -19.98 27.25 -49.77
C LEU A 1048 -19.66 25.78 -50.09
N ALA A 1049 -20.14 24.83 -49.28
CA ALA A 1049 -19.82 23.41 -49.46
C ALA A 1049 -20.87 22.61 -50.26
N GLU A 1050 -22.01 23.22 -50.62
CA GLU A 1050 -23.06 22.57 -51.41
C GLU A 1050 -22.99 22.86 -52.93
N ASP A 1051 -22.10 23.76 -53.38
CA ASP A 1051 -21.98 24.14 -54.80
C ASP A 1051 -20.82 23.47 -55.58
N GLU A 1052 -19.94 22.70 -54.93
CA GLU A 1052 -18.81 22.03 -55.62
C GLU A 1052 -19.09 20.56 -56.04
N ALA A 1053 -20.31 20.05 -55.85
CA ALA A 1053 -20.67 18.67 -56.21
C ALA A 1053 -21.22 18.50 -57.65
N ARG A 1054 -20.97 19.45 -58.57
CA ARG A 1054 -21.39 19.32 -59.99
C ARG A 1054 -20.38 19.95 -60.97
N ALA A 1055 -19.40 19.19 -61.45
CA ALA A 1055 -18.85 19.36 -62.80
C ALA A 1055 -18.07 18.13 -63.28
N CYS A 1056 -18.25 17.84 -64.57
CA CYS A 1056 -17.92 16.61 -65.29
C CYS A 1056 -16.43 16.24 -65.46
N THR A 1057 -16.23 14.92 -65.54
CA THR A 1057 -15.22 14.15 -66.29
C THR A 1057 -15.14 14.48 -67.80
N ILE A 1058 -13.93 14.37 -68.40
CA ILE A 1058 -13.56 13.79 -69.73
C ILE A 1058 -12.04 14.04 -69.95
N LEU A 1059 -11.16 13.01 -69.93
CA LEU A 1059 -10.61 12.21 -71.06
C LEU A 1059 -9.71 13.00 -72.03
N ILE A 1060 -8.43 12.65 -72.18
CA ILE A 1060 -7.76 11.83 -73.25
C ILE A 1060 -6.25 11.87 -72.88
N LYS A 1061 -5.36 10.86 -72.94
CA LYS A 1061 -5.27 9.53 -73.58
C LYS A 1061 -4.34 8.64 -72.73
#